data_AF-A0A7Y3WUL0-F1
#
_entry.id   AF-A0A7Y3WUL0-F1
#
_cell.length_a   1.000
_cell.length_b   1.000
_cell.length_c   1.000
_cell.angle_alpha   90.00
_cell.angle_beta   90.00
_cell.angle_gamma   90.00
#
_symmetry.space_group_name_H-M   'P 1'
#
loop_
_entity.id
_entity.type
_entity.pdbx_description
1 polymer ?
#
loop_
_entity_poly.entity_id
_entity_poly.type
_entity_poly.pdbx_seq_one_letter_code
_entity_poly.pdbx_strand_id
1 'polypeptide(L)'
;MYIYENMLIKYKELTLSRVLYVDKVDGFLVAVDIKEDKWPYMCSISKIIEDLKEKRSEVIEDTFIRIVNEENISTAEKEKRESSWQVVKFILSKTEGVEIYVSKYRTPIIKEATKVFGLSYNTIKSYMVKYWKHGKIKNGLLANYNNSGAKGRDRRAGTIKRGRPALGGRAGVNINEDIKKMFMKGLNKYYYTNKQNNLKTVYELIIRDNFVQEYIEEKGEKVPILKNISEIPNYGQFFYWFNRLNSTKKEITKRYGERIYNQQYRTIIGSSTQEAELGPGVLWQIDSTIFDIYIVSSLNRNKILLRPVLYLCIDVYSRLIVGVHLTLESFNSYSGVMLALINAMTSKVEYCKKYGIEITDEEFPFCTPQTILADRGELVNKQIETAIENLGISIQQSPAYRADYKGIIEQSFHLMNLKVKPFTDGVVVNGKNKIDRGEMDYRLRGTLTLEELTKIILKSIIFHNNSHVLSEEVSREMLFEESIEKIPLKIWNYGVENKKGLLRKLPADVIKTNLLPSETAKLTSRGVLFRKMLYASDYTLKEGWFSNARVKGNSSVQISYNPLDLSTIHFIEDGGKTFHTLTLVEHLKKYSNKSEYEIEEYFSQEKELNEKAKEKELSNKIKLFNEIESIVANARGEAVDSKDNTLSNRKRLSGIKENNRAEKELYRERLVFSKNENIEVDMVEENNENNENMEYKETELEIFGNVQEEYWGDSYE
;
A
#
# COMPACT_ATOMS: atom_id res chain seq x y z
N MET A 1 -33.43 -13.39 -34.79
CA MET A 1 -33.82 -12.96 -33.43
C MET A 1 -34.57 -14.12 -32.79
N TYR A 2 -34.10 -14.60 -31.64
CA TYR A 2 -34.72 -15.73 -30.94
C TYR A 2 -35.62 -15.18 -29.82
N ILE A 3 -36.84 -15.71 -29.70
CA ILE A 3 -37.77 -15.40 -28.60
C ILE A 3 -37.63 -16.51 -27.55
N TYR A 4 -37.51 -16.11 -26.29
CA TYR A 4 -37.35 -17.02 -25.15
C TYR A 4 -38.51 -16.84 -24.15
N GLU A 5 -38.78 -17.86 -23.35
CA GLU A 5 -39.68 -17.72 -22.20
C GLU A 5 -39.14 -16.67 -21.22
N ASN A 6 -40.06 -16.04 -20.49
CA ASN A 6 -39.82 -14.92 -19.56
C ASN A 6 -39.31 -13.60 -20.18
N MET A 7 -39.08 -13.53 -21.49
CA MET A 7 -38.75 -12.30 -22.19
C MET A 7 -39.87 -11.25 -22.04
N LEU A 8 -39.51 -9.98 -21.80
CA LEU A 8 -40.45 -8.85 -21.78
C LEU A 8 -40.41 -8.10 -23.11
N ILE A 9 -41.60 -7.89 -23.67
CA ILE A 9 -41.81 -7.19 -24.93
C ILE A 9 -42.73 -5.99 -24.66
N LYS A 10 -42.24 -4.80 -24.99
CA LYS A 10 -42.96 -3.54 -24.83
C LYS A 10 -43.38 -3.00 -26.19
N TYR A 11 -44.66 -2.71 -26.34
CA TYR A 11 -45.21 -1.99 -27.49
C TYR A 11 -45.37 -0.52 -27.11
N LYS A 12 -45.02 0.41 -28.00
CA LYS A 12 -44.98 1.88 -27.81
C LYS A 12 -46.07 2.40 -26.86
N GLU A 13 -45.70 2.51 -25.58
CA GLU A 13 -46.47 2.91 -24.37
C GLU A 13 -47.78 2.17 -24.01
N LEU A 14 -48.35 1.36 -24.91
CA LEU A 14 -49.68 0.76 -24.74
C LEU A 14 -49.69 -0.53 -23.92
N THR A 15 -48.82 -1.50 -24.21
CA THR A 15 -48.84 -2.83 -23.58
C THR A 15 -47.43 -3.32 -23.27
N LEU A 16 -47.29 -3.94 -22.10
CA LEU A 16 -46.05 -4.59 -21.67
C LEU A 16 -46.36 -6.04 -21.39
N SER A 17 -45.79 -6.96 -22.16
CA SER A 17 -46.14 -8.37 -22.10
C SER A 17 -44.94 -9.25 -21.82
N ARG A 18 -45.15 -10.26 -20.99
CA ARG A 18 -44.16 -11.32 -20.72
C ARG A 18 -44.50 -12.58 -21.51
N VAL A 19 -43.52 -13.13 -22.20
CA VAL A 19 -43.63 -14.41 -22.89
C VAL A 19 -43.67 -15.55 -21.86
N LEU A 20 -44.72 -16.36 -21.89
CA LEU A 20 -44.91 -17.49 -20.97
C LEU A 20 -44.66 -18.84 -21.62
N TYR A 21 -44.83 -18.99 -22.92
CA TYR A 21 -44.62 -20.26 -23.60
C TYR A 21 -44.34 -19.98 -25.08
N VAL A 22 -43.46 -20.75 -25.69
CA VAL A 22 -43.10 -20.59 -27.10
C VAL A 22 -43.17 -21.96 -27.78
N ASP A 23 -44.09 -22.12 -28.72
CA ASP A 23 -44.17 -23.28 -29.60
C ASP A 23 -43.59 -22.93 -30.98
N LYS A 24 -42.38 -23.40 -31.23
CA LYS A 24 -41.69 -23.13 -32.49
C LYS A 24 -42.22 -23.99 -33.64
N VAL A 25 -42.86 -25.13 -33.36
CA VAL A 25 -43.36 -26.06 -34.36
C VAL A 25 -44.63 -25.52 -34.96
N ASP A 26 -45.58 -25.14 -34.10
CA ASP A 26 -46.87 -24.57 -34.51
C ASP A 26 -46.83 -23.05 -34.72
N GLY A 27 -45.68 -22.41 -34.44
CA GLY A 27 -45.41 -21.01 -34.78
C GLY A 27 -46.14 -19.98 -33.91
N PHE A 28 -46.52 -20.34 -32.69
CA PHE A 28 -47.24 -19.46 -31.76
C PHE A 28 -46.53 -19.32 -30.41
N LEU A 29 -46.86 -18.25 -29.69
CA LEU A 29 -46.43 -18.06 -28.31
C LEU A 29 -47.61 -17.63 -27.43
N VAL A 30 -47.46 -17.81 -26.13
CA VAL A 30 -48.40 -17.32 -25.10
C VAL A 30 -47.75 -16.17 -24.35
N ALA A 31 -48.47 -15.08 -24.15
CA ALA A 31 -48.01 -13.92 -23.39
C ALA A 31 -49.03 -13.45 -22.34
N VAL A 32 -48.56 -12.76 -21.31
CA VAL A 32 -49.40 -12.10 -20.30
C VAL A 32 -49.05 -10.62 -20.20
N ASP A 33 -50.07 -9.76 -20.18
CA ASP A 33 -49.89 -8.33 -19.95
C ASP A 33 -49.51 -8.09 -18.47
N ILE A 34 -48.46 -7.33 -18.21
CA ILE A 34 -47.94 -7.03 -16.88
C ILE A 34 -48.84 -6.04 -16.12
N LYS A 35 -49.49 -5.10 -16.82
CA LYS A 35 -50.30 -4.04 -16.24
C LYS A 35 -51.73 -4.50 -15.92
N GLU A 36 -52.31 -5.39 -16.72
CA GLU A 36 -53.71 -5.82 -16.57
C GLU A 36 -53.84 -7.21 -15.91
N ASP A 37 -54.85 -7.41 -15.05
CA ASP A 37 -55.09 -8.72 -14.40
C ASP A 37 -55.99 -9.64 -15.26
N LYS A 38 -55.55 -9.87 -16.50
CA LYS A 38 -56.21 -10.74 -17.48
C LYS A 38 -55.50 -12.09 -17.61
N TRP A 39 -56.23 -13.08 -18.14
CA TRP A 39 -55.64 -14.37 -18.50
C TRP A 39 -54.64 -14.20 -19.66
N PRO A 40 -53.62 -15.07 -19.76
CA PRO A 40 -52.69 -15.05 -20.89
C PRO A 40 -53.40 -15.21 -22.23
N TYR A 41 -52.81 -14.63 -23.28
CA TYR A 41 -53.32 -14.65 -24.64
C TYR A 41 -52.29 -15.25 -25.59
N MET A 42 -52.77 -15.81 -26.71
CA MET A 42 -51.92 -16.41 -27.74
C MET A 42 -51.64 -15.41 -28.87
N CYS A 43 -50.44 -15.43 -29.43
CA CYS A 43 -50.06 -14.64 -30.60
C CYS A 43 -49.07 -15.40 -31.49
N SER A 44 -49.00 -15.02 -32.78
CA SER A 44 -48.08 -15.66 -33.73
C SER A 44 -46.65 -15.17 -33.52
N ILE A 45 -45.68 -16.10 -33.51
CA ILE A 45 -44.24 -15.78 -33.43
C ILE A 45 -43.82 -14.88 -34.60
N SER A 46 -44.32 -15.16 -35.80
CA SER A 46 -43.99 -14.42 -37.02
C SER A 46 -44.27 -12.91 -36.87
N LYS A 47 -45.48 -12.59 -36.38
CA LYS A 47 -45.91 -11.21 -36.12
C LYS A 47 -45.03 -10.51 -35.09
N ILE A 48 -44.66 -11.18 -34.00
CA ILE A 48 -43.79 -10.60 -32.95
C ILE A 48 -42.39 -10.33 -33.51
N ILE A 49 -41.83 -11.24 -34.31
CA ILE A 49 -40.51 -11.05 -34.93
C ILE A 49 -40.55 -9.89 -35.92
N GLU A 50 -41.62 -9.75 -36.71
CA GLU A 50 -41.84 -8.62 -37.61
C GLU A 50 -41.93 -7.31 -36.83
N ASP A 51 -42.72 -7.26 -35.77
CA ASP A 51 -42.88 -6.08 -34.90
C ASP A 51 -41.56 -5.66 -34.22
N LEU A 52 -40.71 -6.62 -33.87
CA LEU A 52 -39.36 -6.35 -33.33
C LEU A 52 -38.41 -5.83 -34.42
N LYS A 53 -38.43 -6.41 -35.62
CA LYS A 53 -37.60 -5.94 -36.76
C LYS A 53 -37.96 -4.53 -37.19
N GLU A 54 -39.25 -4.22 -37.26
CA GLU A 54 -39.75 -2.90 -37.65
C GLU A 54 -39.72 -1.87 -36.50
N LYS A 55 -39.19 -2.23 -35.33
CA LYS A 55 -39.14 -1.37 -34.13
C LYS A 55 -40.54 -0.87 -33.70
N ARG A 56 -41.59 -1.66 -33.96
CA ARG A 56 -42.94 -1.47 -33.42
C ARG A 56 -43.02 -1.94 -31.96
N SER A 57 -42.14 -2.87 -31.58
CA SER A 57 -41.92 -3.33 -30.21
C SER A 57 -40.43 -3.38 -29.87
N GLU A 58 -40.12 -3.35 -28.57
CA GLU A 58 -38.76 -3.47 -28.03
C GLU A 58 -38.69 -4.54 -26.94
N VAL A 59 -37.57 -5.26 -26.85
CA VAL A 59 -37.26 -6.12 -25.71
C VAL A 59 -36.68 -5.25 -24.61
N ILE A 60 -37.21 -5.38 -23.40
CA ILE A 60 -36.75 -4.60 -22.24
C ILE A 60 -36.18 -5.50 -21.16
N GLU A 61 -35.31 -4.92 -20.33
CA GLU A 61 -34.80 -5.59 -19.12
C GLU A 61 -35.92 -5.80 -18.09
N ASP A 62 -35.86 -6.93 -17.39
CA ASP A 62 -36.88 -7.33 -16.45
C ASP A 62 -36.68 -6.72 -15.06
N THR A 63 -37.36 -5.60 -14.83
CA THR A 63 -37.41 -4.92 -13.53
C THR A 63 -38.56 -5.39 -12.63
N PHE A 64 -39.37 -6.35 -13.08
CA PHE A 64 -40.57 -6.80 -12.36
C PHE A 64 -40.34 -8.06 -11.54
N ILE A 65 -39.30 -8.84 -11.84
CA ILE A 65 -38.88 -9.96 -10.99
C ILE A 65 -38.33 -9.42 -9.67
N ARG A 66 -38.97 -9.79 -8.56
CA ARG A 66 -38.59 -9.33 -7.23
C ARG A 66 -37.43 -10.17 -6.70
N ILE A 67 -36.25 -9.58 -6.61
CA ILE A 67 -35.08 -10.14 -5.91
C ILE A 67 -35.24 -9.80 -4.42
N VAL A 68 -35.40 -10.82 -3.56
CA VAL A 68 -35.62 -10.63 -2.12
C VAL A 68 -34.71 -11.56 -1.34
N ASN A 69 -34.01 -11.02 -0.34
CA ASN A 69 -33.29 -11.81 0.65
C ASN A 69 -34.29 -12.40 1.65
N GLU A 70 -34.27 -13.72 1.81
CA GLU A 70 -35.19 -14.50 2.64
C GLU A 70 -35.20 -14.06 4.11
N GLU A 71 -34.09 -13.53 4.62
CA GLU A 71 -33.95 -13.04 6.00
C GLU A 71 -34.74 -11.76 6.26
N ASN A 72 -35.01 -10.97 5.22
CA ASN A 72 -35.68 -9.67 5.30
C ASN A 72 -37.20 -9.75 5.11
N ILE A 73 -37.76 -10.94 4.92
CA ILE A 73 -39.20 -11.17 4.73
C ILE A 73 -39.83 -11.50 6.07
N SER A 74 -40.92 -10.81 6.42
CA SER A 74 -41.66 -11.10 7.65
C SER A 74 -42.24 -12.52 7.65
N THR A 75 -42.41 -13.12 8.82
CA THR A 75 -43.00 -14.47 8.97
C THR A 75 -44.37 -14.57 8.32
N ALA A 76 -45.23 -13.56 8.51
CA ALA A 76 -46.55 -13.48 7.89
C ALA A 76 -46.50 -13.42 6.35
N GLU A 77 -45.52 -12.73 5.77
CA GLU A 77 -45.34 -12.69 4.31
C GLU A 77 -44.86 -14.05 3.77
N LYS A 78 -43.99 -14.75 4.51
CA LYS A 78 -43.53 -16.10 4.14
C LYS A 78 -44.68 -17.11 4.14
N GLU A 79 -45.50 -17.12 5.18
CA GLU A 79 -46.67 -18.00 5.31
C GLU A 79 -47.69 -17.78 4.18
N LYS A 80 -47.95 -16.51 3.84
CA LYS A 80 -48.87 -16.16 2.74
C LYS A 80 -48.31 -16.54 1.38
N ARG A 81 -47.00 -16.35 1.15
CA ARG A 81 -46.30 -16.81 -0.07
C ARG A 81 -46.41 -18.32 -0.18
N GLU A 82 -46.14 -19.05 0.90
CA GLU A 82 -46.17 -20.52 0.89
C GLU A 82 -47.59 -21.04 0.60
N SER A 83 -48.59 -20.48 1.27
CA SER A 83 -50.00 -20.84 1.03
C SER A 83 -50.42 -20.60 -0.42
N SER A 84 -50.01 -19.48 -1.00
CA SER A 84 -50.29 -19.17 -2.42
C SER A 84 -49.53 -20.11 -3.36
N TRP A 85 -48.29 -20.48 -3.00
CA TRP A 85 -47.44 -21.38 -3.78
C TRP A 85 -48.00 -22.80 -3.84
N GLN A 86 -48.58 -23.31 -2.76
CA GLN A 86 -49.21 -24.64 -2.75
C GLN A 86 -50.37 -24.74 -3.76
N VAL A 87 -51.16 -23.67 -3.89
CA VAL A 87 -52.25 -23.60 -4.89
C VAL A 87 -51.69 -23.62 -6.31
N VAL A 88 -50.67 -22.80 -6.59
CA VAL A 88 -50.02 -22.76 -7.91
C VAL A 88 -49.39 -24.11 -8.25
N LYS A 89 -48.69 -24.73 -7.30
CA LYS A 89 -48.07 -26.05 -7.47
C LYS A 89 -49.09 -27.14 -7.79
N PHE A 90 -50.23 -27.15 -7.10
CA PHE A 90 -51.32 -28.10 -7.39
C PHE A 90 -51.85 -27.97 -8.82
N ILE A 91 -52.04 -26.74 -9.29
CA ILE A 91 -52.53 -26.48 -10.66
C ILE A 91 -51.47 -26.93 -11.68
N LEU A 92 -50.20 -26.57 -11.46
CA LEU A 92 -49.09 -26.97 -12.32
C LEU A 92 -48.92 -28.49 -12.40
N SER A 93 -49.16 -29.23 -11.30
CA SER A 93 -49.07 -30.71 -11.31
C SER A 93 -50.18 -31.42 -12.09
N LYS A 94 -51.20 -30.69 -12.53
CA LYS A 94 -52.39 -31.22 -13.22
C LYS A 94 -52.46 -30.79 -14.68
N THR A 95 -51.45 -30.07 -15.18
CA THR A 95 -51.38 -29.54 -16.55
C THR A 95 -50.00 -29.76 -17.13
N GLU A 96 -49.92 -30.07 -18.41
CA GLU A 96 -48.64 -30.15 -19.13
C GLU A 96 -48.57 -29.12 -20.28
N GLY A 97 -47.38 -28.58 -20.51
CA GLY A 97 -47.12 -27.66 -21.62
C GLY A 97 -48.08 -26.48 -21.72
N VAL A 98 -48.81 -26.38 -22.84
CA VAL A 98 -49.67 -25.24 -23.18
C VAL A 98 -51.04 -25.27 -22.49
N GLU A 99 -51.45 -26.43 -21.94
CA GLU A 99 -52.82 -26.64 -21.41
C GLU A 99 -53.22 -25.63 -20.35
N ILE A 100 -52.27 -25.24 -19.50
CA ILE A 100 -52.50 -24.30 -18.40
C ILE A 100 -52.93 -22.90 -18.87
N TYR A 101 -52.63 -22.55 -20.12
CA TYR A 101 -52.99 -21.25 -20.69
C TYR A 101 -54.35 -21.27 -21.40
N VAL A 102 -54.86 -22.46 -21.74
CA VAL A 102 -56.09 -22.64 -22.51
C VAL A 102 -57.29 -22.83 -21.58
N SER A 103 -58.32 -22.01 -21.74
CA SER A 103 -59.47 -21.96 -20.84
C SER A 103 -60.19 -23.32 -20.69
N LYS A 104 -60.28 -24.11 -21.76
CA LYS A 104 -60.92 -25.44 -21.78
C LYS A 104 -60.29 -26.41 -20.77
N TYR A 105 -58.96 -26.43 -20.67
CA TYR A 105 -58.21 -27.32 -19.79
C TYR A 105 -57.98 -26.70 -18.40
N ARG A 106 -57.69 -25.40 -18.34
CA ARG A 106 -57.46 -24.67 -17.08
C ARG A 106 -58.72 -24.60 -16.19
N THR A 107 -59.91 -24.37 -16.76
CA THR A 107 -61.11 -24.06 -15.98
C THR A 107 -61.57 -25.21 -15.06
N PRO A 108 -61.63 -26.47 -15.52
CA PRO A 108 -61.92 -27.62 -14.65
C PRO A 108 -60.94 -27.74 -13.47
N ILE A 109 -59.64 -27.55 -13.73
CA ILE A 109 -58.58 -27.68 -12.73
C ILE A 109 -58.67 -26.57 -11.68
N ILE A 110 -58.96 -25.33 -12.09
CA ILE A 110 -59.23 -24.25 -11.12
C ILE A 110 -60.45 -24.59 -10.27
N LYS A 111 -61.53 -25.14 -10.85
CA LYS A 111 -62.71 -25.56 -10.07
C LYS A 111 -62.36 -26.67 -9.07
N GLU A 112 -61.51 -27.61 -9.42
CA GLU A 112 -60.96 -28.60 -8.48
C GLU A 112 -60.17 -27.91 -7.36
N ALA A 113 -59.26 -27.00 -7.70
CA ALA A 113 -58.47 -26.25 -6.72
C ALA A 113 -59.35 -25.39 -5.78
N THR A 114 -60.47 -24.82 -6.26
CA THR A 114 -61.41 -24.10 -5.38
C THR A 114 -62.02 -25.01 -4.31
N LYS A 115 -62.29 -26.29 -4.64
CA LYS A 115 -62.80 -27.27 -3.67
C LYS A 115 -61.73 -27.73 -2.69
N VAL A 116 -60.51 -27.97 -3.18
CA VAL A 116 -59.40 -28.46 -2.35
C VAL A 116 -58.91 -27.42 -1.35
N PHE A 117 -58.76 -26.17 -1.78
CA PHE A 117 -58.16 -25.10 -0.94
C PHE A 117 -59.20 -24.17 -0.30
N GLY A 118 -60.50 -24.33 -0.59
CA GLY A 118 -61.56 -23.49 -0.04
C GLY A 118 -61.47 -22.01 -0.48
N LEU A 119 -60.84 -21.73 -1.62
CA LEU A 119 -60.62 -20.37 -2.13
C LEU A 119 -61.59 -20.05 -3.28
N SER A 120 -61.89 -18.75 -3.46
CA SER A 120 -62.68 -18.30 -4.60
C SER A 120 -61.93 -18.47 -5.93
N TYR A 121 -62.66 -18.66 -7.02
CA TYR A 121 -62.08 -18.73 -8.38
C TYR A 121 -61.21 -17.50 -8.70
N ASN A 122 -61.66 -16.30 -8.30
CA ASN A 122 -60.94 -15.05 -8.54
C ASN A 122 -59.63 -14.96 -7.75
N THR A 123 -59.59 -15.50 -6.53
CA THR A 123 -58.36 -15.58 -5.73
C THR A 123 -57.33 -16.47 -6.41
N ILE A 124 -57.74 -17.64 -6.87
CA ILE A 124 -56.85 -18.58 -7.59
C ILE A 124 -56.38 -17.96 -8.90
N LYS A 125 -57.27 -17.32 -9.66
CA LYS A 125 -56.92 -16.54 -10.86
C LYS A 125 -55.84 -15.49 -10.54
N SER A 126 -56.02 -14.73 -9.47
CA SER A 126 -55.04 -13.71 -9.06
C SER A 126 -53.67 -14.33 -8.77
N TYR A 127 -53.60 -15.48 -8.08
CA TYR A 127 -52.33 -16.18 -7.83
C TYR A 127 -51.65 -16.65 -9.12
N MET A 128 -52.40 -17.24 -10.05
CA MET A 128 -51.86 -17.71 -11.33
C MET A 128 -51.35 -16.55 -12.20
N VAL A 129 -52.15 -15.49 -12.35
CA VAL A 129 -51.76 -14.30 -13.13
C VAL A 129 -50.54 -13.63 -12.50
N LYS A 130 -50.50 -13.52 -11.17
CA LYS A 130 -49.36 -12.96 -10.44
C LYS A 130 -48.09 -13.80 -10.62
N TYR A 131 -48.19 -15.12 -10.53
CA TYR A 131 -47.08 -16.04 -10.76
C TYR A 131 -46.48 -15.86 -12.16
N TRP A 132 -47.33 -15.76 -13.19
CA TRP A 132 -46.88 -15.55 -14.56
C TRP A 132 -46.28 -14.17 -14.79
N LYS A 133 -46.89 -13.09 -14.29
CA LYS A 133 -46.37 -11.73 -14.43
C LYS A 133 -44.95 -11.56 -13.87
N HIS A 134 -44.62 -12.29 -12.81
CA HIS A 134 -43.35 -12.19 -12.09
C HIS A 134 -42.38 -13.34 -12.43
N GLY A 135 -42.45 -13.86 -13.66
CA GLY A 135 -41.40 -14.73 -14.20
C GLY A 135 -41.47 -16.20 -13.80
N LYS A 136 -42.65 -16.69 -13.37
CA LYS A 136 -42.86 -18.10 -12.97
C LYS A 136 -41.98 -18.55 -11.79
N ILE A 137 -41.63 -17.65 -10.89
CA ILE A 137 -40.87 -17.97 -9.66
C ILE A 137 -41.73 -17.86 -8.39
N LYS A 138 -41.39 -18.66 -7.37
CA LYS A 138 -42.10 -18.69 -6.08
C LYS A 138 -42.18 -17.32 -5.39
N ASN A 139 -41.11 -16.54 -5.46
CA ASN A 139 -41.05 -15.20 -4.86
C ASN A 139 -41.92 -14.16 -5.57
N GLY A 140 -42.38 -14.43 -6.79
CA GLY A 140 -43.36 -13.61 -7.51
C GLY A 140 -44.72 -13.51 -6.79
N LEU A 141 -45.00 -14.41 -5.84
CA LEU A 141 -46.27 -14.43 -5.10
C LEU A 141 -46.28 -13.50 -3.87
N LEU A 142 -45.14 -12.91 -3.47
CA LEU A 142 -45.03 -12.02 -2.30
C LEU A 142 -45.95 -10.80 -2.38
N ALA A 143 -46.51 -10.35 -1.24
CA ALA A 143 -47.42 -9.21 -1.19
C ALA A 143 -46.71 -7.85 -1.39
N ASN A 144 -47.44 -6.85 -1.90
CA ASN A 144 -46.94 -5.49 -2.19
C ASN A 144 -47.05 -4.55 -0.97
N TYR A 145 -46.66 -5.01 0.24
CA TYR A 145 -46.76 -4.18 1.45
C TYR A 145 -45.87 -2.92 1.41
N ASN A 146 -44.82 -2.92 0.59
CA ASN A 146 -43.94 -1.76 0.38
C ASN A 146 -44.68 -0.53 -0.18
N ASN A 147 -45.87 -0.70 -0.77
CA ASN A 147 -46.69 0.40 -1.31
C ASN A 147 -47.75 0.92 -0.31
N SER A 148 -47.75 0.44 0.94
CA SER A 148 -48.74 0.78 1.97
C SER A 148 -48.17 1.70 3.06
N GLY A 149 -49.01 2.59 3.62
CA GLY A 149 -48.71 3.33 4.86
C GLY A 149 -48.11 4.74 4.73
N ALA A 150 -47.85 5.24 3.52
CA ALA A 150 -47.33 6.61 3.28
C ALA A 150 -46.10 7.00 4.13
N LYS A 151 -45.22 6.03 4.43
CA LYS A 151 -43.98 6.22 5.18
C LYS A 151 -43.09 7.22 4.41
N GLY A 152 -42.78 8.37 5.03
CA GLY A 152 -41.93 9.41 4.44
C GLY A 152 -42.63 10.61 3.78
N ARG A 153 -43.97 10.71 3.80
CA ARG A 153 -44.70 11.89 3.28
C ARG A 153 -45.12 12.86 4.40
N ASP A 154 -44.84 14.15 4.22
CA ASP A 154 -45.27 15.22 5.15
C ASP A 154 -46.77 15.52 5.05
N ARG A 155 -47.45 15.64 6.19
CA ARG A 155 -48.88 16.03 6.26
C ARG A 155 -48.99 17.51 6.63
N ARG A 156 -49.79 18.29 5.87
CA ARG A 156 -50.07 19.73 6.17
C ARG A 156 -50.52 19.93 7.61
N ALA A 157 -49.96 20.91 8.34
CA ALA A 157 -50.34 21.20 9.72
C ALA A 157 -51.78 21.77 9.79
N GLY A 158 -52.58 21.31 10.75
CA GLY A 158 -53.93 21.85 11.02
C GLY A 158 -53.91 22.81 12.21
N THR A 159 -55.10 23.32 12.59
CA THR A 159 -55.30 24.24 13.73
C THR A 159 -55.12 23.56 15.10
N ILE A 160 -55.32 22.23 15.18
CA ILE A 160 -55.16 21.45 16.42
C ILE A 160 -53.72 20.92 16.53
N LYS A 161 -53.13 20.99 17.72
CA LYS A 161 -51.78 20.49 18.02
C LYS A 161 -51.67 18.99 17.75
N ARG A 162 -50.62 18.57 17.05
CA ARG A 162 -50.35 17.14 16.77
C ARG A 162 -49.32 16.55 17.74
N GLY A 163 -49.47 15.27 18.07
CA GLY A 163 -48.54 14.51 18.90
C GLY A 163 -49.01 14.30 20.34
N ARG A 164 -48.17 13.64 21.15
CA ARG A 164 -48.47 13.31 22.56
C ARG A 164 -48.75 14.58 23.37
N PRO A 165 -49.84 14.66 24.15
CA PRO A 165 -50.09 15.77 25.07
C PRO A 165 -48.91 15.94 26.04
N ALA A 166 -48.51 17.19 26.29
CA ALA A 166 -47.46 17.46 27.28
C ALA A 166 -47.98 17.16 28.68
N LEU A 167 -47.15 16.55 29.55
CA LEU A 167 -47.47 16.46 30.97
C LEU A 167 -47.64 17.87 31.54
N GLY A 168 -48.78 18.15 32.18
CA GLY A 168 -49.07 19.44 32.82
C GLY A 168 -49.90 20.44 31.99
N GLY A 169 -50.55 20.02 30.90
CA GLY A 169 -51.61 20.82 30.25
C GLY A 169 -51.17 22.06 29.47
N ARG A 170 -49.86 22.33 29.37
CA ARG A 170 -49.34 23.50 28.64
C ARG A 170 -49.56 23.38 27.13
N ALA A 171 -50.27 24.34 26.55
CA ALA A 171 -50.39 24.49 25.10
C ALA A 171 -49.00 24.82 24.52
N GLY A 172 -48.57 24.09 23.50
CA GLY A 172 -47.30 24.33 22.81
C GLY A 172 -47.53 24.46 21.31
N VAL A 173 -46.60 25.07 20.60
CA VAL A 173 -46.79 25.48 19.20
C VAL A 173 -46.64 24.32 18.20
N ASN A 174 -47.45 24.33 17.14
CA ASN A 174 -47.25 23.48 15.97
C ASN A 174 -46.15 24.08 15.09
N ILE A 175 -45.21 23.25 14.62
CA ILE A 175 -44.15 23.72 13.70
C ILE A 175 -44.74 23.88 12.30
N ASN A 176 -45.09 25.11 11.93
CA ASN A 176 -45.55 25.50 10.60
C ASN A 176 -44.36 25.81 9.67
N GLU A 177 -44.65 26.11 8.39
CA GLU A 177 -43.60 26.45 7.40
C GLU A 177 -42.77 27.69 7.80
N ASP A 178 -43.37 28.67 8.48
CA ASP A 178 -42.66 29.88 8.88
C ASP A 178 -41.61 29.62 9.97
N ILE A 179 -41.97 28.80 10.97
CA ILE A 179 -41.01 28.38 12.01
C ILE A 179 -39.91 27.51 11.40
N LYS A 180 -40.20 26.66 10.41
CA LYS A 180 -39.16 25.90 9.68
C LYS A 180 -38.19 26.82 8.94
N LYS A 181 -38.69 27.89 8.31
CA LYS A 181 -37.84 28.90 7.66
C LYS A 181 -36.94 29.60 8.67
N MET A 182 -37.45 29.95 9.85
CA MET A 182 -36.66 30.51 10.95
C MET A 182 -35.55 29.54 11.39
N PHE A 183 -35.85 28.26 11.55
CA PHE A 183 -34.85 27.23 11.86
C PHE A 183 -33.77 27.12 10.79
N MET A 184 -34.13 27.05 9.50
CA MET A 184 -33.15 27.01 8.42
C MET A 184 -32.25 28.24 8.40
N LYS A 185 -32.81 29.45 8.57
CA LYS A 185 -32.05 30.70 8.60
C LYS A 185 -31.04 30.70 9.73
N GLY A 186 -31.45 30.26 10.92
CA GLY A 186 -30.56 30.14 12.08
C GLY A 186 -29.49 29.07 11.93
N LEU A 187 -29.83 27.90 11.40
CA LEU A 187 -28.86 26.82 11.13
C LEU A 187 -27.78 27.29 10.13
N ASN A 188 -28.16 27.97 9.05
CA ASN A 188 -27.20 28.53 8.10
C ASN A 188 -26.32 29.63 8.71
N LYS A 189 -26.87 30.44 9.63
CA LYS A 189 -26.15 31.56 10.26
C LYS A 189 -25.20 31.11 11.37
N TYR A 190 -25.60 30.13 12.19
CA TYR A 190 -24.91 29.79 13.43
C TYR A 190 -24.36 28.36 13.49
N TYR A 191 -24.96 27.40 12.78
CA TYR A 191 -24.57 25.99 12.85
C TYR A 191 -23.63 25.57 11.72
N TYR A 192 -23.97 25.89 10.47
CA TYR A 192 -23.18 25.55 9.28
C TYR A 192 -22.03 26.53 9.06
N THR A 193 -21.16 26.64 10.07
CA THR A 193 -19.99 27.53 10.07
C THR A 193 -18.79 26.83 10.70
N ASN A 194 -17.58 27.30 10.38
CA ASN A 194 -16.33 26.81 10.96
C ASN A 194 -16.20 27.08 12.46
N LYS A 195 -17.13 27.84 13.08
CA LYS A 195 -17.18 28.10 14.53
C LYS A 195 -17.74 26.91 15.34
N GLN A 196 -18.36 25.95 14.66
CA GLN A 196 -18.80 24.68 15.25
C GLN A 196 -19.68 24.76 16.52
N ASN A 197 -20.56 25.77 16.63
CA ASN A 197 -21.50 25.88 17.74
C ASN A 197 -22.33 24.60 17.94
N ASN A 198 -22.56 24.21 19.20
CA ASN A 198 -23.42 23.07 19.51
C ASN A 198 -24.91 23.39 19.25
N LEU A 199 -25.73 22.35 19.05
CA LEU A 199 -27.15 22.50 18.68
C LEU A 199 -27.98 23.26 19.71
N LYS A 200 -27.65 23.14 21.00
CA LYS A 200 -28.36 23.83 22.08
C LYS A 200 -28.12 25.34 22.02
N THR A 201 -26.86 25.74 21.85
CA THR A 201 -26.47 27.15 21.66
C THR A 201 -27.09 27.72 20.38
N VAL A 202 -27.13 26.96 19.28
CA VAL A 202 -27.79 27.42 18.04
C VAL A 202 -29.29 27.62 18.23
N TYR A 203 -29.95 26.72 18.95
CA TYR A 203 -31.35 26.89 19.30
C TYR A 203 -31.58 28.16 20.11
N GLU A 204 -30.79 28.41 21.15
CA GLU A 204 -30.88 29.63 21.97
C GLU A 204 -30.66 30.91 21.15
N LEU A 205 -29.72 30.90 20.19
CA LEU A 205 -29.49 32.00 19.26
C LEU A 205 -30.65 32.22 18.28
N ILE A 206 -31.32 31.13 17.84
CA ILE A 206 -32.53 31.21 17.01
C ILE A 206 -33.68 31.85 17.79
N ILE A 207 -33.84 31.46 19.06
CA ILE A 207 -34.85 32.06 19.94
C ILE A 207 -34.56 33.54 20.12
N ARG A 208 -33.31 33.91 20.42
CA ARG A 208 -32.88 35.31 20.54
C ARG A 208 -33.21 36.13 19.29
N ASP A 209 -32.91 35.60 18.10
CA ASP A 209 -33.05 36.35 16.85
C ASP A 209 -34.52 36.51 16.36
N ASN A 210 -35.45 35.65 16.79
CA ASN A 210 -36.80 35.59 16.20
C ASN A 210 -37.96 35.66 17.22
N PHE A 211 -37.68 35.50 18.52
CA PHE A 211 -38.70 35.37 19.57
C PHE A 211 -38.48 36.33 20.75
N VAL A 212 -37.53 37.27 20.66
CA VAL A 212 -37.42 38.42 21.57
C VAL A 212 -38.38 39.51 21.09
N GLN A 213 -39.17 40.06 22.01
CA GLN A 213 -40.11 41.17 21.74
C GLN A 213 -39.44 42.52 21.97
N GLU A 214 -38.85 42.73 23.15
CA GLU A 214 -38.27 44.01 23.57
C GLU A 214 -37.02 43.77 24.43
N TYR A 215 -36.20 44.82 24.59
CA TYR A 215 -35.08 44.83 25.53
C TYR A 215 -35.32 45.93 26.57
N ILE A 216 -35.28 45.58 27.85
CA ILE A 216 -35.35 46.55 28.95
C ILE A 216 -33.95 46.79 29.48
N GLU A 217 -33.66 48.02 29.90
CA GLU A 217 -32.40 48.37 30.54
C GLU A 217 -32.55 48.23 32.07
N GLU A 218 -31.92 47.20 32.64
CA GLU A 218 -31.80 47.02 34.08
C GLU A 218 -30.33 47.12 34.49
N LYS A 219 -30.01 48.05 35.40
CA LYS A 219 -28.66 48.25 35.95
C LYS A 219 -27.54 48.43 34.89
N GLY A 220 -27.87 49.04 33.76
CA GLY A 220 -26.92 49.27 32.65
C GLY A 220 -26.74 48.09 31.70
N GLU A 221 -27.47 46.98 31.88
CA GLU A 221 -27.47 45.83 30.96
C GLU A 221 -28.82 45.69 30.24
N LYS A 222 -28.78 45.35 28.95
CA LYS A 222 -29.98 45.13 28.12
C LYS A 222 -30.51 43.71 28.29
N VAL A 223 -31.63 43.55 28.99
CA VAL A 223 -32.28 42.26 29.26
C VAL A 223 -33.38 41.98 28.23
N PRO A 224 -33.35 40.84 27.51
CA PRO A 224 -34.36 40.50 26.50
C PRO A 224 -35.66 39.97 27.12
N ILE A 225 -36.80 40.49 26.69
CA ILE A 225 -38.14 39.93 26.96
C ILE A 225 -38.54 38.99 25.83
N LEU A 226 -38.79 37.73 26.16
CA LEU A 226 -39.23 36.70 25.21
C LEU A 226 -40.75 36.70 25.03
N LYS A 227 -41.21 36.26 23.85
CA LYS A 227 -42.62 35.90 23.60
C LYS A 227 -43.12 34.87 24.61
N ASN A 228 -44.44 34.76 24.74
CA ASN A 228 -45.07 33.76 25.59
C ASN A 228 -44.51 32.36 25.27
N ILE A 229 -44.16 31.60 26.32
CA ILE A 229 -43.57 30.26 26.22
C ILE A 229 -44.43 29.32 25.36
N SER A 230 -45.75 29.52 25.32
CA SER A 230 -46.67 28.73 24.48
C SER A 230 -46.48 28.92 22.97
N GLU A 231 -45.84 30.00 22.54
CA GLU A 231 -45.54 30.32 21.14
C GLU A 231 -44.13 29.89 20.71
N ILE A 232 -43.28 29.54 21.68
CA ILE A 232 -41.88 29.19 21.43
C ILE A 232 -41.75 27.68 21.15
N PRO A 233 -41.17 27.29 20.00
CA PRO A 233 -40.82 25.90 19.75
C PRO A 233 -39.86 25.38 20.80
N ASN A 234 -40.10 24.19 21.35
CA ASN A 234 -39.15 23.62 22.29
C ASN A 234 -37.93 23.00 21.57
N TYR A 235 -36.85 22.78 22.32
CA TYR A 235 -35.62 22.17 21.78
C TYR A 235 -35.85 20.81 21.12
N GLY A 236 -36.75 19.98 21.64
CA GLY A 236 -37.09 18.69 21.03
C GLY A 236 -37.74 18.82 19.65
N GLN A 237 -38.59 19.83 19.45
CA GLN A 237 -39.18 20.14 18.15
C GLN A 237 -38.13 20.67 17.17
N PHE A 238 -37.23 21.55 17.64
CA PHE A 238 -36.08 22.00 16.85
C PHE A 238 -35.18 20.82 16.45
N PHE A 239 -34.81 19.96 17.39
CA PHE A 239 -33.96 18.79 17.16
C PHE A 239 -34.59 17.79 16.18
N TYR A 240 -35.90 17.54 16.30
CA TYR A 240 -36.65 16.71 15.36
C TYR A 240 -36.57 17.26 13.92
N TRP A 241 -36.79 18.56 13.74
CA TRP A 241 -36.73 19.19 12.42
C TRP A 241 -35.30 19.34 11.91
N PHE A 242 -34.33 19.57 12.79
CA PHE A 242 -32.90 19.53 12.45
C PHE A 242 -32.55 18.18 11.81
N ASN A 243 -32.88 17.05 12.44
CA ASN A 243 -32.56 15.73 11.90
C ASN A 243 -33.23 15.44 10.56
N ARG A 244 -34.38 16.07 10.27
CA ARG A 244 -35.10 15.90 8.99
C ARG A 244 -34.63 16.85 7.89
N LEU A 245 -34.16 18.05 8.25
CA LEU A 245 -33.77 19.10 7.30
C LEU A 245 -32.25 19.11 7.06
N ASN A 246 -31.46 18.53 7.96
CA ASN A 246 -30.02 18.43 7.85
C ASN A 246 -29.61 17.35 6.85
N SER A 247 -28.48 17.58 6.17
CA SER A 247 -27.80 16.53 5.41
C SER A 247 -26.37 16.42 5.93
N THR A 248 -25.92 15.19 6.18
CA THR A 248 -24.59 14.90 6.73
C THR A 248 -23.47 15.51 5.88
N LYS A 249 -23.64 15.48 4.55
CA LYS A 249 -22.72 16.15 3.60
C LYS A 249 -22.61 17.66 3.85
N LYS A 250 -23.76 18.35 3.94
CA LYS A 250 -23.78 19.80 4.15
C LYS A 250 -23.19 20.16 5.51
N GLU A 251 -23.52 19.40 6.55
CA GLU A 251 -22.98 19.62 7.90
C GLU A 251 -21.46 19.52 7.91
N ILE A 252 -20.91 18.43 7.41
CA ILE A 252 -19.48 18.17 7.49
C ILE A 252 -18.69 19.15 6.61
N THR A 253 -19.13 19.35 5.37
CA THR A 253 -18.47 20.26 4.43
C THR A 253 -18.42 21.70 4.95
N LYS A 254 -19.50 22.18 5.59
CA LYS A 254 -19.59 23.56 6.08
C LYS A 254 -18.97 23.79 7.46
N ARG A 255 -18.77 22.74 8.27
CA ARG A 255 -18.22 22.85 9.64
C ARG A 255 -16.75 22.43 9.74
N TYR A 256 -16.33 21.49 8.91
CA TYR A 256 -14.98 20.89 8.91
C TYR A 256 -14.23 21.09 7.59
N GLY A 257 -14.91 21.55 6.53
CA GLY A 257 -14.31 21.82 5.23
C GLY A 257 -14.45 20.67 4.23
N GLU A 258 -14.33 21.02 2.96
CA GLU A 258 -14.52 20.09 1.83
C GLU A 258 -13.41 19.03 1.74
N ARG A 259 -12.17 19.39 2.11
CA ARG A 259 -11.04 18.44 2.20
C ARG A 259 -11.31 17.33 3.23
N ILE A 260 -11.75 17.68 4.44
CA ILE A 260 -12.05 16.71 5.50
C ILE A 260 -13.26 15.84 5.13
N TYR A 261 -14.29 16.43 4.52
CA TYR A 261 -15.41 15.67 3.99
C TYR A 261 -14.94 14.65 2.95
N ASN A 262 -14.10 15.04 1.99
CA ASN A 262 -13.59 14.14 0.95
C ASN A 262 -12.66 13.05 1.50
N GLN A 263 -11.88 13.36 2.54
CA GLN A 263 -10.95 12.41 3.15
C GLN A 263 -11.64 11.39 4.08
N GLN A 264 -12.65 11.79 4.86
CA GLN A 264 -13.18 10.98 5.96
C GLN A 264 -14.66 10.59 5.82
N TYR A 265 -15.45 11.33 5.03
CA TYR A 265 -16.92 11.24 5.07
C TYR A 265 -17.58 11.26 3.69
N ARG A 266 -16.78 11.17 2.61
CA ARG A 266 -17.29 10.97 1.25
C ARG A 266 -18.25 9.80 1.30
N THR A 267 -19.47 10.01 0.81
CA THR A 267 -20.39 8.90 0.61
C THR A 267 -19.68 7.88 -0.26
N ILE A 268 -19.40 6.71 0.31
CA ILE A 268 -18.85 5.54 -0.36
C ILE A 268 -19.94 5.09 -1.35
N ILE A 269 -20.02 5.77 -2.49
CA ILE A 269 -20.78 5.31 -3.65
C ILE A 269 -19.83 4.34 -4.33
N GLY A 270 -20.03 3.07 -3.98
CA GLY A 270 -19.25 1.94 -4.43
C GLY A 270 -18.46 1.37 -3.27
N SER A 271 -18.79 0.14 -2.88
CA SER A 271 -17.97 -0.62 -1.94
C SER A 271 -16.51 -0.52 -2.36
N SER A 272 -15.57 -0.53 -1.41
CA SER A 272 -14.16 -0.64 -1.75
C SER A 272 -13.84 -1.85 -2.66
N THR A 273 -14.75 -2.84 -2.76
CA THR A 273 -14.77 -3.90 -3.79
C THR A 273 -15.01 -3.41 -5.21
N GLN A 274 -15.94 -2.46 -5.42
CA GLN A 274 -16.19 -1.89 -6.74
C GLN A 274 -15.03 -1.03 -7.24
N GLU A 275 -14.30 -0.32 -6.37
CA GLU A 275 -13.09 0.43 -6.77
C GLU A 275 -11.94 -0.52 -7.17
N ALA A 276 -11.73 -1.62 -6.43
CA ALA A 276 -10.73 -2.63 -6.79
C ALA A 276 -11.08 -3.41 -8.07
N GLU A 277 -12.36 -3.52 -8.43
CA GLU A 277 -12.85 -4.15 -9.66
C GLU A 277 -12.77 -3.24 -10.90
N LEU A 278 -12.42 -1.96 -10.73
CA LEU A 278 -12.31 -1.00 -11.83
C LEU A 278 -11.18 -1.35 -12.81
N GLY A 279 -10.07 -1.90 -12.32
CA GLY A 279 -8.95 -2.33 -13.16
C GLY A 279 -7.60 -2.34 -12.44
N PRO A 280 -6.54 -2.79 -13.15
CA PRO A 280 -5.18 -2.78 -12.64
C PRO A 280 -4.68 -1.38 -12.29
N GLY A 281 -3.89 -1.25 -11.22
CA GLY A 281 -3.28 0.01 -10.79
C GLY A 281 -4.22 0.97 -10.05
N VAL A 282 -5.45 0.56 -9.76
CA VAL A 282 -6.41 1.37 -8.99
C VAL A 282 -6.13 1.26 -7.49
N LEU A 283 -6.09 0.04 -6.96
CA LEU A 283 -5.89 -0.23 -5.54
C LEU A 283 -4.75 -1.22 -5.34
N TRP A 284 -3.71 -0.78 -4.64
CA TRP A 284 -2.62 -1.63 -4.20
C TRP A 284 -2.68 -1.88 -2.69
N GLN A 285 -2.26 -3.06 -2.27
CA GLN A 285 -2.00 -3.39 -0.88
C GLN A 285 -0.50 -3.43 -0.63
N ILE A 286 -0.10 -2.87 0.50
CA ILE A 286 1.26 -3.00 1.02
C ILE A 286 1.18 -3.46 2.47
N ASP A 287 2.00 -4.45 2.80
CA ASP A 287 2.15 -5.00 4.13
C ASP A 287 3.55 -5.63 4.23
N SER A 288 3.95 -5.99 5.45
CA SER A 288 5.23 -6.62 5.73
C SER A 288 5.12 -7.79 6.70
N THR A 289 6.05 -8.73 6.59
CA THR A 289 6.12 -9.87 7.49
C THR A 289 7.56 -10.24 7.80
N ILE A 290 7.80 -10.79 8.99
CA ILE A 290 9.09 -11.40 9.30
C ILE A 290 9.17 -12.72 8.55
N PHE A 291 10.16 -12.86 7.68
CA PHE A 291 10.36 -14.10 6.94
C PHE A 291 10.96 -15.16 7.86
N ASP A 292 10.37 -16.35 7.92
CA ASP A 292 10.68 -17.39 8.91
C ASP A 292 11.99 -18.16 8.64
N ILE A 293 13.06 -17.46 8.27
CA ILE A 293 14.36 -18.04 7.92
C ILE A 293 15.49 -17.22 8.54
N TYR A 294 16.41 -17.90 9.23
CA TYR A 294 17.69 -17.30 9.64
C TYR A 294 18.67 -17.29 8.46
N ILE A 295 19.29 -16.14 8.23
CA ILE A 295 20.27 -15.93 7.16
C ILE A 295 21.67 -15.71 7.75
N VAL A 296 22.70 -15.74 6.92
CA VAL A 296 24.10 -15.48 7.31
C VAL A 296 24.65 -14.25 6.59
N SER A 297 25.70 -13.65 7.13
CA SER A 297 26.39 -12.53 6.46
C SER A 297 27.06 -13.00 5.16
N SER A 298 27.00 -12.17 4.12
CA SER A 298 27.73 -12.38 2.86
C SER A 298 29.24 -12.25 3.04
N LEU A 299 29.69 -11.44 4.00
CA LEU A 299 31.10 -11.22 4.31
C LEU A 299 31.68 -12.32 5.20
N ASN A 300 30.88 -12.86 6.12
CA ASN A 300 31.29 -13.95 6.98
C ASN A 300 30.12 -14.91 7.23
N ARG A 301 30.10 -16.04 6.51
CA ARG A 301 29.02 -17.05 6.65
C ARG A 301 28.94 -17.70 8.03
N ASN A 302 29.95 -17.57 8.89
CA ASN A 302 29.87 -18.04 10.28
C ASN A 302 29.03 -17.11 11.17
N LYS A 303 28.71 -15.90 10.69
CA LYS A 303 27.89 -14.93 11.42
C LYS A 303 26.43 -15.08 11.01
N ILE A 304 25.64 -15.65 11.92
CA ILE A 304 24.20 -15.78 11.78
C ILE A 304 23.56 -14.41 12.02
N LEU A 305 22.69 -13.99 11.11
CA LEU A 305 21.93 -12.74 11.17
C LEU A 305 20.49 -13.01 11.61
N LEU A 306 19.78 -11.92 11.90
CA LEU A 306 18.36 -11.98 12.24
C LEU A 306 17.51 -12.35 11.02
N ARG A 307 16.26 -12.74 11.30
CA ARG A 307 15.25 -12.97 10.27
C ARG A 307 14.94 -11.67 9.52
N PRO A 308 14.98 -11.67 8.18
CA PRO A 308 14.69 -10.48 7.41
C PRO A 308 13.18 -10.17 7.40
N VAL A 309 12.85 -8.90 7.18
CA VAL A 309 11.49 -8.41 6.95
C VAL A 309 11.24 -8.35 5.45
N LEU A 310 10.16 -9.00 5.00
CA LEU A 310 9.70 -9.01 3.62
C LEU A 310 8.50 -8.07 3.47
N TYR A 311 8.65 -7.05 2.63
CA TYR A 311 7.60 -6.16 2.17
C TYR A 311 7.11 -6.61 0.79
N LEU A 312 5.79 -6.65 0.60
CA LEU A 312 5.17 -6.93 -0.70
C LEU A 312 4.19 -5.83 -1.08
N CYS A 313 4.19 -5.45 -2.35
CA CYS A 313 3.17 -4.60 -2.96
C CYS A 313 2.35 -5.46 -3.93
N ILE A 314 1.03 -5.48 -3.76
CA ILE A 314 0.13 -6.34 -4.53
C ILE A 314 -0.97 -5.51 -5.16
N ASP A 315 -1.19 -5.68 -6.46
CA ASP A 315 -2.35 -5.15 -7.14
C ASP A 315 -3.58 -5.98 -6.77
N VAL A 316 -4.58 -5.32 -6.17
CA VAL A 316 -5.77 -6.04 -5.70
C VAL A 316 -6.51 -6.63 -6.88
N TYR A 317 -6.73 -5.91 -7.98
CA TYR A 317 -7.52 -6.42 -9.12
C TYR A 317 -6.99 -7.75 -9.69
N SER A 318 -5.69 -7.81 -10.00
CA SER A 318 -5.05 -8.94 -10.69
C SER A 318 -4.39 -9.96 -9.76
N ARG A 319 -4.20 -9.63 -8.49
CA ARG A 319 -3.34 -10.37 -7.53
C ARG A 319 -1.87 -10.42 -7.97
N LEU A 320 -1.46 -9.56 -8.91
CA LEU A 320 -0.09 -9.44 -9.36
C LEU A 320 0.75 -8.78 -8.25
N ILE A 321 1.84 -9.42 -7.86
CA ILE A 321 2.81 -8.80 -6.96
C ILE A 321 3.59 -7.81 -7.81
N VAL A 322 3.39 -6.51 -7.57
CA VAL A 322 3.95 -5.41 -8.37
C VAL A 322 5.33 -4.97 -7.88
N GLY A 323 5.64 -5.19 -6.61
CA GLY A 323 6.93 -4.85 -6.02
C GLY A 323 7.23 -5.62 -4.75
N VAL A 324 8.52 -5.64 -4.39
CA VAL A 324 9.07 -6.40 -3.27
C VAL A 324 10.25 -5.67 -2.66
N HIS A 325 10.41 -5.82 -1.36
CA HIS A 325 11.64 -5.41 -0.68
C HIS A 325 11.94 -6.35 0.50
N LEU A 326 13.18 -6.85 0.58
CA LEU A 326 13.65 -7.70 1.68
C LEU A 326 14.78 -6.96 2.42
N THR A 327 14.66 -6.82 3.75
CA THR A 327 15.62 -6.04 4.56
C THR A 327 15.91 -6.68 5.91
N LEU A 328 17.05 -6.34 6.49
CA LEU A 328 17.45 -6.67 7.86
C LEU A 328 17.07 -5.59 8.88
N GLU A 329 16.56 -4.45 8.41
CA GLU A 329 16.13 -3.35 9.28
C GLU A 329 14.93 -3.73 10.16
N SER A 330 14.76 -3.02 11.28
CA SER A 330 13.67 -3.30 12.22
C SER A 330 12.30 -3.06 11.60
N PHE A 331 11.33 -3.89 12.01
CA PHE A 331 9.91 -3.77 11.65
C PHE A 331 9.42 -2.32 11.91
N ASN A 332 8.74 -1.72 10.92
CA ASN A 332 8.31 -0.31 10.87
C ASN A 332 9.41 0.73 10.54
N SER A 333 10.53 0.37 9.91
CA SER A 333 11.45 1.38 9.37
C SER A 333 10.76 2.16 8.24
N TYR A 334 10.82 3.49 8.32
CA TYR A 334 10.32 4.42 7.30
C TYR A 334 10.80 4.07 5.87
N SER A 335 12.00 3.51 5.78
CA SER A 335 12.70 3.07 4.57
C SER A 335 12.05 1.86 3.89
N GLY A 336 11.58 0.85 4.63
CA GLY A 336 11.17 -0.43 4.05
C GLY A 336 9.97 -0.33 3.09
N VAL A 337 8.91 0.34 3.53
CA VAL A 337 7.69 0.62 2.74
C VAL A 337 8.04 1.44 1.49
N MET A 338 8.86 2.47 1.63
CA MET A 338 9.25 3.36 0.54
C MET A 338 10.06 2.64 -0.53
N LEU A 339 11.01 1.80 -0.12
CA LEU A 339 11.82 1.02 -1.05
C LEU A 339 10.99 -0.02 -1.80
N ALA A 340 10.03 -0.66 -1.14
CA ALA A 340 9.07 -1.55 -1.79
C ALA A 340 8.22 -0.80 -2.83
N LEU A 341 7.78 0.42 -2.50
CA LEU A 341 7.03 1.29 -3.41
C LEU A 341 7.86 1.79 -4.59
N ILE A 342 9.12 2.17 -4.38
CA ILE A 342 10.05 2.53 -5.46
C ILE A 342 10.21 1.33 -6.39
N ASN A 343 10.45 0.13 -5.85
CA ASN A 343 10.57 -1.10 -6.62
C ASN A 343 9.27 -1.40 -7.41
N ALA A 344 8.10 -1.17 -6.80
CA ALA A 344 6.82 -1.39 -7.44
C ALA A 344 6.52 -0.43 -8.59
N MET A 345 6.94 0.83 -8.46
CA MET A 345 6.61 1.93 -9.40
C MET A 345 7.68 2.18 -10.46
N THR A 346 8.81 1.47 -10.44
CA THR A 346 9.90 1.60 -11.42
C THR A 346 10.20 0.28 -12.14
N SER A 347 10.94 0.36 -13.25
CA SER A 347 11.37 -0.84 -13.97
C SER A 347 12.29 -1.69 -13.08
N LYS A 348 12.06 -3.00 -13.10
CA LYS A 348 12.79 -3.98 -12.30
C LYS A 348 13.83 -4.74 -13.12
N VAL A 349 14.04 -4.41 -14.40
CA VAL A 349 15.00 -5.09 -15.28
C VAL A 349 16.40 -5.06 -14.68
N GLU A 350 16.93 -3.86 -14.39
CA GLU A 350 18.25 -3.71 -13.77
C GLU A 350 18.30 -4.29 -12.35
N TYR A 351 17.21 -4.17 -11.59
CA TYR A 351 17.12 -4.74 -10.24
C TYR A 351 17.22 -6.28 -10.25
N CYS A 352 16.46 -6.95 -11.11
CA CYS A 352 16.50 -8.41 -11.27
C CYS A 352 17.83 -8.89 -11.86
N LYS A 353 18.41 -8.11 -12.77
CA LYS A 353 19.72 -8.40 -13.37
C LYS A 353 20.84 -8.46 -12.33
N LYS A 354 20.81 -7.60 -11.30
CA LYS A 354 21.74 -7.66 -10.15
C LYS A 354 21.74 -9.04 -9.45
N TYR A 355 20.62 -9.77 -9.49
CA TYR A 355 20.51 -11.12 -8.92
C TYR A 355 20.70 -12.24 -9.96
N GLY A 356 21.10 -11.91 -11.19
CA GLY A 356 21.26 -12.84 -12.30
C GLY A 356 19.93 -13.39 -12.81
N ILE A 357 18.91 -12.54 -12.89
CA ILE A 357 17.58 -12.85 -13.43
C ILE A 357 17.30 -11.87 -14.57
N GLU A 358 17.11 -12.39 -15.78
CA GLU A 358 16.71 -11.61 -16.94
C GLU A 358 15.19 -11.60 -17.05
N ILE A 359 14.61 -10.41 -17.15
CA ILE A 359 13.18 -10.18 -17.35
C ILE A 359 12.98 -8.98 -18.27
N THR A 360 11.77 -8.88 -18.79
CA THR A 360 11.25 -7.71 -19.49
C THR A 360 10.26 -6.93 -18.61
N ASP A 361 9.97 -5.68 -18.98
CA ASP A 361 8.96 -4.87 -18.28
C ASP A 361 7.54 -5.46 -18.43
N GLU A 362 7.31 -6.27 -19.46
CA GLU A 362 6.06 -7.00 -19.70
C GLU A 362 5.89 -8.20 -18.75
N GLU A 363 6.98 -8.89 -18.40
CA GLU A 363 6.96 -10.04 -17.46
C GLU A 363 6.84 -9.60 -15.99
N PHE A 364 7.21 -8.35 -15.69
CA PHE A 364 7.07 -7.78 -14.37
C PHE A 364 6.67 -6.28 -14.42
N PRO A 365 5.39 -6.01 -14.75
CA PRO A 365 4.91 -4.65 -15.00
C PRO A 365 5.02 -3.73 -13.79
N PHE A 366 5.03 -2.43 -14.06
CA PHE A 366 5.05 -1.36 -13.06
C PHE A 366 4.20 -0.16 -13.50
N CYS A 367 3.62 0.52 -12.52
CA CYS A 367 2.89 1.77 -12.69
C CYS A 367 2.82 2.51 -11.34
N THR A 368 2.23 3.70 -11.31
CA THR A 368 1.92 4.42 -10.08
C THR A 368 0.45 4.20 -9.72
N PRO A 369 0.12 3.64 -8.54
CA PRO A 369 -1.26 3.33 -8.18
C PRO A 369 -2.08 4.59 -7.95
N GLN A 370 -3.41 4.50 -8.01
CA GLN A 370 -4.25 5.59 -7.52
C GLN A 370 -4.35 5.60 -6.01
N THR A 371 -4.52 4.43 -5.41
CA THR A 371 -4.77 4.26 -3.99
C THR A 371 -3.89 3.15 -3.43
N ILE A 372 -3.32 3.39 -2.25
CA ILE A 372 -2.64 2.39 -1.45
C ILE A 372 -3.46 2.12 -0.19
N LEU A 373 -3.72 0.85 0.07
CA LEU A 373 -4.29 0.33 1.31
C LEU A 373 -3.16 -0.23 2.17
N ALA A 374 -3.02 0.25 3.39
CA ALA A 374 -2.09 -0.30 4.37
C ALA A 374 -2.73 -0.43 5.76
N ASP A 375 -2.14 -1.29 6.59
CA ASP A 375 -2.58 -1.45 7.99
C ASP A 375 -2.05 -0.29 8.87
N ARG A 376 -2.74 -0.04 9.99
CA ARG A 376 -2.54 1.07 10.93
C ARG A 376 -1.17 1.10 11.62
N GLY A 377 -0.22 0.23 11.26
CA GLY A 377 1.14 0.21 11.80
C GLY A 377 2.19 0.77 10.85
N GLU A 378 2.04 0.56 9.53
CA GLU A 378 3.11 0.78 8.56
C GLU A 378 3.16 2.20 7.98
N LEU A 379 2.01 2.88 7.85
CA LEU A 379 1.92 4.24 7.28
C LEU A 379 1.67 5.35 8.31
N VAL A 380 1.83 5.09 9.62
CA VAL A 380 1.46 6.04 10.69
C VAL A 380 2.33 7.30 10.72
N ASN A 381 3.50 7.27 10.07
CA ASN A 381 4.36 8.44 10.02
C ASN A 381 3.83 9.45 9.00
N LYS A 382 3.48 10.65 9.46
CA LYS A 382 3.02 11.78 8.63
C LYS A 382 3.95 12.12 7.45
N GLN A 383 5.25 11.84 7.59
CA GLN A 383 6.22 12.00 6.49
C GLN A 383 5.98 11.00 5.36
N ILE A 384 5.54 9.77 5.67
CA ILE A 384 5.21 8.73 4.69
C ILE A 384 3.96 9.13 3.93
N GLU A 385 2.93 9.57 4.66
CA GLU A 385 1.69 10.02 4.06
C GLU A 385 1.93 11.19 3.09
N THR A 386 2.72 12.18 3.51
CA THR A 386 3.03 13.36 2.69
C THR A 386 3.81 12.97 1.42
N ALA A 387 4.81 12.09 1.54
CA ALA A 387 5.61 11.62 0.40
C ALA A 387 4.77 10.91 -0.66
N ILE A 388 3.85 10.04 -0.23
CA ILE A 388 2.94 9.29 -1.10
C ILE A 388 1.87 10.23 -1.69
N GLU A 389 1.31 11.15 -0.90
CA GLU A 389 0.34 12.16 -1.37
C GLU A 389 0.96 13.09 -2.42
N ASN A 390 2.24 13.45 -2.31
CA ASN A 390 2.94 14.28 -3.29
C ASN A 390 3.04 13.63 -4.68
N LEU A 391 3.02 12.30 -4.75
CA LEU A 391 2.91 11.55 -6.01
C LEU A 391 1.46 11.48 -6.54
N GLY A 392 0.52 12.13 -5.86
CA GLY A 392 -0.91 12.10 -6.16
C GLY A 392 -1.53 10.74 -5.87
N ILE A 393 -0.97 9.95 -4.94
CA ILE A 393 -1.51 8.66 -4.51
C ILE A 393 -2.36 8.90 -3.26
N SER A 394 -3.57 8.34 -3.24
CA SER A 394 -4.44 8.39 -2.06
C SER A 394 -4.11 7.26 -1.10
N ILE A 395 -4.07 7.53 0.20
CA ILE A 395 -3.90 6.50 1.22
C ILE A 395 -5.26 6.19 1.85
N GLN A 396 -5.61 4.90 1.87
CA GLN A 396 -6.76 4.39 2.60
C GLN A 396 -6.28 3.53 3.78
N GLN A 397 -6.90 3.73 4.94
CA GLN A 397 -6.72 2.80 6.07
C GLN A 397 -7.70 1.64 5.93
N SER A 398 -7.24 0.43 6.25
CA SER A 398 -8.11 -0.74 6.23
C SER A 398 -9.33 -0.54 7.16
N PRO A 399 -10.58 -0.65 6.66
CA PRO A 399 -11.77 -0.58 7.50
C PRO A 399 -11.79 -1.76 8.48
N ALA A 400 -12.20 -1.53 9.73
CA ALA A 400 -12.25 -2.54 10.80
C ALA A 400 -13.15 -3.77 10.54
N TYR A 401 -13.81 -3.86 9.37
CA TYR A 401 -14.79 -4.89 9.02
C TYR A 401 -14.57 -5.54 7.63
N ARG A 402 -13.37 -5.43 7.03
CA ARG A 402 -13.03 -6.04 5.73
C ARG A 402 -11.81 -6.97 5.81
N ALA A 403 -12.03 -8.15 6.39
CA ALA A 403 -11.03 -9.22 6.52
C ALA A 403 -10.63 -9.82 5.16
N ASP A 404 -11.50 -9.72 4.15
CA ASP A 404 -11.28 -10.19 2.78
C ASP A 404 -10.06 -9.53 2.12
N TYR A 405 -9.86 -8.22 2.35
CA TYR A 405 -8.70 -7.53 1.80
C TYR A 405 -7.40 -7.91 2.46
N LYS A 406 -7.40 -8.03 3.79
CA LYS A 406 -6.22 -8.47 4.51
C LYS A 406 -5.81 -9.90 4.10
N GLY A 407 -6.79 -10.74 3.80
CA GLY A 407 -6.57 -12.09 3.32
C GLY A 407 -5.74 -12.20 2.03
N ILE A 408 -5.75 -11.22 1.12
CA ILE A 408 -4.99 -11.29 -0.15
C ILE A 408 -3.47 -11.26 0.12
N ILE A 409 -3.02 -10.24 0.86
CA ILE A 409 -1.59 -10.08 1.14
C ILE A 409 -1.09 -11.11 2.16
N GLU A 410 -1.90 -11.45 3.16
CA GLU A 410 -1.62 -12.54 4.10
C GLU A 410 -1.46 -13.88 3.38
N GLN A 411 -2.36 -14.20 2.44
CA GLN A 411 -2.26 -15.41 1.62
C GLN A 411 -0.99 -15.40 0.76
N SER A 412 -0.62 -14.24 0.21
CA SER A 412 0.58 -14.10 -0.61
C SER A 412 1.85 -14.36 0.20
N PHE A 413 1.94 -13.83 1.43
CA PHE A 413 3.02 -14.17 2.36
C PHE A 413 3.04 -15.64 2.74
N HIS A 414 1.86 -16.22 2.99
CA HIS A 414 1.74 -17.64 3.32
C HIS A 414 2.25 -18.53 2.18
N LEU A 415 1.80 -18.27 0.94
CA LEU A 415 2.24 -18.99 -0.26
C LEU A 415 3.74 -18.82 -0.51
N MET A 416 4.28 -17.63 -0.29
CA MET A 416 5.73 -17.38 -0.40
C MET A 416 6.51 -18.25 0.59
N ASN A 417 6.09 -18.27 1.85
CA ASN A 417 6.70 -19.13 2.87
C ASN A 417 6.60 -20.62 2.49
N LEU A 418 5.43 -21.09 2.06
CA LEU A 418 5.25 -22.49 1.66
C LEU A 418 6.13 -22.91 0.48
N LYS A 419 6.40 -22.01 -0.46
CA LYS A 419 7.28 -22.29 -1.61
C LYS A 419 8.75 -22.36 -1.21
N VAL A 420 9.19 -21.53 -0.28
CA VAL A 420 10.61 -21.42 0.08
C VAL A 420 11.01 -22.45 1.15
N LYS A 421 10.21 -22.60 2.22
CA LYS A 421 10.54 -23.42 3.40
C LYS A 421 11.02 -24.86 3.09
N PRO A 422 10.46 -25.60 2.12
CA PRO A 422 10.91 -26.96 1.82
C PRO A 422 12.32 -27.09 1.26
N PHE A 423 12.88 -26.00 0.71
CA PHE A 423 14.16 -26.01 0.00
C PHE A 423 15.28 -25.27 0.74
N THR A 424 15.01 -24.80 1.95
CA THR A 424 15.92 -23.95 2.71
C THR A 424 16.12 -24.48 4.11
N ASP A 425 17.38 -24.49 4.56
CA ASP A 425 17.73 -24.74 5.95
C ASP A 425 17.57 -23.46 6.79
N GLY A 426 17.58 -23.59 8.12
CA GLY A 426 17.44 -22.43 9.02
C GLY A 426 16.00 -21.91 9.20
N VAL A 427 15.01 -22.67 8.70
CA VAL A 427 13.58 -22.36 8.83
C VAL A 427 13.11 -22.54 10.27
N VAL A 428 12.29 -21.62 10.75
CA VAL A 428 11.66 -21.72 12.08
C VAL A 428 10.65 -22.88 12.10
N VAL A 429 10.92 -23.88 12.95
CA VAL A 429 10.02 -25.02 13.16
C VAL A 429 9.09 -24.71 14.35
N ASN A 430 7.78 -24.89 14.17
CA ASN A 430 6.72 -24.82 15.19
C ASN A 430 6.41 -23.47 15.85
N GLY A 431 6.90 -22.33 15.34
CA GLY A 431 6.51 -20.98 15.80
C GLY A 431 6.78 -20.69 17.29
N LYS A 432 7.46 -21.58 17.99
CA LYS A 432 7.84 -21.47 19.40
C LYS A 432 9.36 -21.44 19.48
N ASN A 433 9.91 -20.51 20.24
CA ASN A 433 11.32 -20.50 20.65
C ASN A 433 11.65 -21.64 21.66
N LYS A 434 10.90 -22.75 21.65
CA LYS A 434 11.12 -23.90 22.53
C LYS A 434 11.77 -25.00 21.70
N ILE A 435 13.07 -25.20 21.94
CA ILE A 435 13.83 -26.34 21.47
C ILE A 435 13.48 -27.51 22.40
N ASP A 436 12.96 -28.61 21.86
CA ASP A 436 12.81 -29.83 22.64
C ASP A 436 14.19 -30.45 22.92
N ARG A 437 14.38 -31.03 24.11
CA ARG A 437 15.69 -31.56 24.54
C ARG A 437 16.21 -32.60 23.55
N GLY A 438 17.29 -32.29 22.86
CA GLY A 438 17.95 -33.16 21.89
C GLY A 438 17.85 -32.71 20.43
N GLU A 439 17.02 -31.72 20.12
CA GLU A 439 16.96 -31.13 18.78
C GLU A 439 18.04 -30.06 18.58
N MET A 440 18.69 -30.11 17.42
CA MET A 440 19.70 -29.12 17.02
C MET A 440 19.01 -27.78 16.69
N ASP A 441 19.54 -26.69 17.23
CA ASP A 441 18.97 -25.35 17.09
C ASP A 441 18.88 -24.94 15.60
N TYR A 442 17.67 -24.71 15.10
CA TYR A 442 17.44 -24.32 13.70
C TYR A 442 18.16 -23.02 13.34
N ARG A 443 18.46 -22.15 14.31
CA ARG A 443 19.25 -20.91 14.08
C ARG A 443 20.63 -21.21 13.53
N LEU A 444 21.24 -22.32 13.98
CA LEU A 444 22.58 -22.76 13.55
C LEU A 444 22.59 -23.38 12.14
N ARG A 445 21.41 -23.59 11.54
CA ARG A 445 21.26 -24.12 10.17
C ARG A 445 21.08 -23.03 9.12
N GLY A 446 21.15 -21.74 9.46
CA GLY A 446 21.10 -20.68 8.47
C GLY A 446 22.25 -20.81 7.47
N THR A 447 21.94 -20.92 6.18
CA THR A 447 22.95 -21.10 5.12
C THR A 447 22.94 -20.00 4.07
N LEU A 448 21.78 -19.34 3.89
CA LEU A 448 21.56 -18.36 2.84
C LEU A 448 22.00 -16.96 3.27
N THR A 449 22.56 -16.19 2.34
CA THR A 449 22.74 -14.74 2.50
C THR A 449 21.46 -13.97 2.18
N LEU A 450 21.40 -12.68 2.51
CA LEU A 450 20.28 -11.82 2.14
C LEU A 450 20.09 -11.75 0.61
N GLU A 451 21.19 -11.71 -0.15
CA GLU A 451 21.16 -11.68 -1.62
C GLU A 451 20.62 -12.98 -2.21
N GLU A 452 21.08 -14.13 -1.69
CA GLU A 452 20.63 -15.46 -2.12
C GLU A 452 19.14 -15.65 -1.84
N LEU A 453 18.68 -15.24 -0.65
CA LEU A 453 17.27 -15.27 -0.30
C LEU A 453 16.43 -14.32 -1.17
N THR A 454 16.94 -13.11 -1.44
CA THR A 454 16.28 -12.15 -2.34
C THR A 454 16.11 -12.74 -3.74
N LYS A 455 17.14 -13.41 -4.26
CA LYS A 455 17.08 -14.12 -5.55
C LYS A 455 16.00 -15.21 -5.57
N ILE A 456 15.89 -16.01 -4.50
CA ILE A 456 14.85 -17.06 -4.37
C ILE A 456 13.46 -16.43 -4.35
N ILE A 457 13.26 -15.35 -3.60
CA ILE A 457 11.98 -14.63 -3.52
C ILE A 457 11.62 -14.03 -4.89
N LEU A 458 12.56 -13.41 -5.59
CA LEU A 458 12.32 -12.85 -6.93
C LEU A 458 11.89 -13.92 -7.92
N LYS A 459 12.58 -15.07 -7.95
CA LYS A 459 12.15 -16.21 -8.80
C LYS A 459 10.75 -16.70 -8.44
N SER A 460 10.43 -16.73 -7.14
CA SER A 460 9.11 -17.16 -6.66
C SER A 460 8.00 -16.18 -7.05
N ILE A 461 8.27 -14.87 -7.03
CA ILE A 461 7.38 -13.81 -7.49
C ILE A 461 7.18 -13.88 -9.01
N ILE A 462 8.25 -14.02 -9.79
CA ILE A 462 8.17 -14.13 -11.24
C ILE A 462 7.30 -15.33 -11.64
N PHE A 463 7.51 -16.49 -11.00
CA PHE A 463 6.66 -17.65 -11.19
C PHE A 463 5.20 -17.39 -10.78
N HIS A 464 4.98 -16.71 -9.65
CA HIS A 464 3.62 -16.32 -9.22
C HIS A 464 2.92 -15.46 -10.27
N ASN A 465 3.58 -14.39 -10.72
CA ASN A 465 3.02 -13.45 -11.67
C ASN A 465 2.75 -14.08 -13.04
N ASN A 466 3.66 -14.92 -13.54
CA ASN A 466 3.67 -15.40 -14.92
C ASN A 466 3.06 -16.78 -15.13
N SER A 467 2.94 -17.61 -14.08
CA SER A 467 2.58 -19.03 -14.25
C SER A 467 1.68 -19.61 -13.17
N HIS A 468 1.55 -18.97 -12.01
CA HIS A 468 0.70 -19.51 -10.95
C HIS A 468 -0.79 -19.32 -11.28
N VAL A 469 -1.52 -20.42 -11.27
CA VAL A 469 -2.98 -20.42 -11.43
C VAL A 469 -3.63 -20.16 -10.07
N LEU A 470 -4.35 -19.05 -9.96
CA LEU A 470 -5.09 -18.65 -8.76
C LEU A 470 -6.29 -19.58 -8.51
N SER A 471 -6.58 -19.86 -7.23
CA SER A 471 -7.79 -20.58 -6.82
C SER A 471 -9.05 -19.79 -7.17
N GLU A 472 -10.21 -20.46 -7.23
CA GLU A 472 -11.45 -20.00 -7.89
C GLU A 472 -12.10 -18.70 -7.35
N GLU A 473 -11.52 -18.04 -6.35
CA GLU A 473 -12.08 -16.88 -5.64
C GLU A 473 -11.77 -15.51 -6.29
N VAL A 474 -11.07 -15.48 -7.42
CA VAL A 474 -10.92 -14.24 -8.22
C VAL A 474 -12.26 -13.93 -8.88
N SER A 475 -12.71 -12.67 -8.73
CA SER A 475 -14.05 -12.16 -9.06
C SER A 475 -14.73 -12.90 -10.21
N ARG A 476 -15.80 -13.64 -9.88
CA ARG A 476 -16.54 -14.52 -10.79
C ARG A 476 -17.01 -13.82 -12.08
N GLU A 477 -17.16 -12.49 -12.06
CA GLU A 477 -17.72 -11.71 -13.16
C GLU A 477 -16.78 -11.56 -14.37
N MET A 478 -15.46 -11.59 -14.21
CA MET A 478 -14.52 -11.48 -15.34
C MET A 478 -14.27 -12.79 -16.08
N LEU A 479 -14.54 -13.93 -15.43
CA LEU A 479 -14.17 -15.26 -15.92
C LEU A 479 -15.23 -15.89 -16.84
N PHE A 480 -16.46 -15.38 -16.83
CA PHE A 480 -17.57 -15.95 -17.63
C PHE A 480 -17.66 -15.39 -19.05
N GLU A 481 -17.11 -14.21 -19.32
CA GLU A 481 -17.22 -13.58 -20.64
C GLU A 481 -16.09 -13.99 -21.58
N GLU A 482 -14.85 -14.11 -21.09
CA GLU A 482 -13.70 -14.49 -21.91
C GLU A 482 -12.84 -15.53 -21.17
N SER A 483 -12.46 -16.62 -21.86
CA SER A 483 -11.74 -17.78 -21.29
C SER A 483 -10.29 -17.47 -20.90
N ILE A 484 -10.09 -16.55 -19.95
CA ILE A 484 -8.77 -16.10 -19.51
C ILE A 484 -8.22 -17.05 -18.45
N GLU A 485 -6.98 -17.50 -18.63
CA GLU A 485 -6.25 -18.27 -17.62
C GLU A 485 -6.11 -17.45 -16.34
N LYS A 486 -6.34 -18.09 -15.17
CA LYS A 486 -6.29 -17.44 -13.84
C LYS A 486 -4.86 -17.12 -13.39
N ILE A 487 -4.04 -16.58 -14.27
CA ILE A 487 -2.66 -16.19 -14.03
C ILE A 487 -2.63 -14.67 -13.80
N PRO A 488 -1.98 -14.17 -12.73
CA PRO A 488 -2.00 -12.74 -12.39
C PRO A 488 -1.63 -11.81 -13.55
N LEU A 489 -0.58 -12.13 -14.32
CA LEU A 489 -0.19 -11.30 -15.47
C LEU A 489 -1.22 -11.31 -16.60
N LYS A 490 -1.91 -12.44 -16.83
CA LYS A 490 -2.98 -12.52 -17.84
C LYS A 490 -4.19 -11.69 -17.43
N ILE A 491 -4.56 -11.72 -16.14
CA ILE A 491 -5.63 -10.90 -15.58
C ILE A 491 -5.24 -9.41 -15.63
N TRP A 492 -4.01 -9.08 -15.29
CA TRP A 492 -3.45 -7.73 -15.40
C TRP A 492 -3.59 -7.22 -16.84
N ASN A 493 -3.04 -7.93 -17.82
CA ASN A 493 -3.06 -7.52 -19.23
C ASN A 493 -4.49 -7.35 -19.76
N TYR A 494 -5.38 -8.29 -19.44
CA TYR A 494 -6.80 -8.17 -19.79
C TYR A 494 -7.43 -6.90 -19.20
N GLY A 495 -7.14 -6.60 -17.93
CA GLY A 495 -7.61 -5.39 -17.26
C GLY A 495 -7.07 -4.11 -17.90
N VAL A 496 -5.81 -4.11 -18.34
CA VAL A 496 -5.20 -2.99 -19.07
C VAL A 496 -5.90 -2.73 -20.41
N GLU A 497 -6.24 -3.79 -21.14
CA GLU A 497 -6.87 -3.70 -22.45
C GLU A 497 -8.36 -3.33 -22.39
N ASN A 498 -9.10 -3.89 -21.42
CA ASN A 498 -10.56 -3.88 -21.43
C ASN A 498 -11.20 -2.92 -20.42
N LYS A 499 -10.44 -2.35 -19.47
CA LYS A 499 -10.95 -1.38 -18.50
C LYS A 499 -10.40 0.03 -18.81
N LYS A 500 -11.28 1.04 -18.76
CA LYS A 500 -10.93 2.42 -19.10
C LYS A 500 -10.10 3.09 -17.98
N GLY A 501 -8.80 3.28 -18.25
CA GLY A 501 -7.87 4.15 -17.52
C GLY A 501 -7.59 3.63 -16.11
N LEU A 502 -6.34 3.53 -15.66
CA LEU A 502 -5.72 4.56 -14.81
C LEU A 502 -4.22 4.30 -14.60
N LEU A 503 -3.61 3.47 -15.46
CA LEU A 503 -2.18 3.21 -15.41
C LEU A 503 -1.41 4.48 -15.77
N ARG A 504 -0.97 5.19 -14.74
CA ARG A 504 -0.02 6.29 -14.86
C ARG A 504 1.39 5.78 -14.60
N LYS A 505 2.36 6.28 -15.34
CA LYS A 505 3.79 6.13 -15.03
C LYS A 505 4.34 7.50 -14.69
N LEU A 506 5.07 7.58 -13.57
CA LEU A 506 5.85 8.75 -13.23
C LEU A 506 7.32 8.49 -13.58
N PRO A 507 8.10 9.53 -13.94
CA PRO A 507 9.53 9.38 -14.11
C PRO A 507 10.17 8.81 -12.84
N ALA A 508 11.15 7.92 -13.00
CA ALA A 508 11.80 7.25 -11.87
C ALA A 508 12.42 8.26 -10.90
N ASP A 509 12.96 9.36 -11.40
CA ASP A 509 13.57 10.40 -10.57
C ASP A 509 12.54 11.12 -9.70
N VAL A 510 11.33 11.36 -10.21
CA VAL A 510 10.22 11.96 -9.43
C VAL A 510 9.79 11.01 -8.31
N ILE A 511 9.69 9.71 -8.59
CA ILE A 511 9.35 8.69 -7.61
C ILE A 511 10.44 8.62 -6.52
N LYS A 512 11.70 8.47 -6.92
CA LYS A 512 12.85 8.37 -6.01
C LYS A 512 12.98 9.61 -5.14
N THR A 513 12.86 10.80 -5.71
CA THR A 513 13.00 12.08 -4.97
C THR A 513 11.96 12.23 -3.86
N ASN A 514 10.74 11.72 -4.06
CA ASN A 514 9.69 11.82 -3.05
C ASN A 514 9.77 10.70 -1.99
N LEU A 515 10.27 9.51 -2.35
CA LEU A 515 10.20 8.33 -1.49
C LEU A 515 11.53 7.95 -0.83
N LEU A 516 12.67 8.35 -1.39
CA LEU A 516 13.98 8.05 -0.79
C LEU A 516 14.16 8.79 0.54
N PRO A 517 14.77 8.15 1.55
CA PRO A 517 15.09 8.81 2.80
C PRO A 517 16.00 10.01 2.56
N SER A 518 15.77 11.06 3.35
CA SER A 518 16.57 12.28 3.33
C SER A 518 17.29 12.47 4.65
N GLU A 519 18.59 12.76 4.58
CA GLU A 519 19.44 12.98 5.73
C GLU A 519 20.45 14.10 5.44
N THR A 520 21.05 14.62 6.50
CA THR A 520 22.02 15.72 6.40
C THR A 520 23.44 15.17 6.22
N ALA A 521 24.08 15.49 5.09
CA ALA A 521 25.49 15.18 4.85
C ALA A 521 26.39 16.38 5.18
N LYS A 522 27.65 16.11 5.51
CA LYS A 522 28.65 17.16 5.81
C LYS A 522 29.40 17.53 4.53
N LEU A 523 29.38 18.79 4.14
CA LEU A 523 30.25 19.29 3.09
C LEU A 523 31.64 19.54 3.65
N THR A 524 32.64 18.89 3.06
CA THR A 524 34.05 19.04 3.43
C THR A 524 34.87 19.50 2.23
N SER A 525 36.12 19.92 2.46
CA SER A 525 37.06 20.22 1.36
C SER A 525 37.42 19.00 0.50
N ARG A 526 37.09 17.79 0.96
CA ARG A 526 37.38 16.52 0.30
C ARG A 526 36.22 15.92 -0.49
N GLY A 527 35.04 16.50 -0.36
CA GLY A 527 33.80 15.91 -0.87
C GLY A 527 32.64 16.11 0.09
N VAL A 528 31.45 15.71 -0.36
CA VAL A 528 30.29 15.56 0.53
C VAL A 528 30.47 14.26 1.31
N LEU A 529 30.64 14.36 2.62
CA LEU A 529 30.84 13.23 3.53
C LEU A 529 29.51 12.72 4.07
N PHE A 530 29.21 11.46 3.78
CA PHE A 530 28.04 10.75 4.28
C PHE A 530 28.39 9.29 4.58
N ARG A 531 28.09 8.79 5.80
CA ARG A 531 28.41 7.41 6.24
C ARG A 531 29.87 6.98 6.00
N LYS A 532 30.84 7.89 6.27
CA LYS A 532 32.29 7.74 6.00
C LYS A 532 32.66 7.64 4.51
N MET A 533 31.69 7.81 3.62
CA MET A 533 31.88 7.84 2.18
C MET A 533 31.93 9.29 1.68
N LEU A 534 32.75 9.56 0.66
CA LEU A 534 32.89 10.86 0.02
C LEU A 534 32.26 10.84 -1.36
N TYR A 535 31.49 11.88 -1.66
CA TYR A 535 30.77 12.03 -2.92
C TYR A 535 31.10 13.36 -3.59
N ALA A 536 31.11 13.35 -4.92
CA ALA A 536 31.31 14.52 -5.76
C ALA A 536 30.48 14.42 -7.05
N SER A 537 30.28 15.57 -7.68
CA SER A 537 29.73 15.69 -9.03
C SER A 537 30.31 16.91 -9.75
N ASP A 538 30.17 16.94 -11.08
CA ASP A 538 30.54 18.10 -11.89
C ASP A 538 29.87 19.39 -11.39
N TYR A 539 28.65 19.29 -10.88
CA TYR A 539 27.93 20.42 -10.29
C TYR A 539 28.64 20.95 -9.04
N THR A 540 28.99 20.07 -8.10
CA THR A 540 29.68 20.48 -6.86
C THR A 540 31.06 21.11 -7.12
N LEU A 541 31.74 20.67 -8.18
CA LEU A 541 33.01 21.26 -8.63
C LEU A 541 32.80 22.64 -9.24
N LYS A 542 31.85 22.78 -10.17
CA LYS A 542 31.53 24.06 -10.83
C LYS A 542 31.09 25.15 -9.85
N GLU A 543 30.28 24.78 -8.87
CA GLU A 543 29.82 25.70 -7.81
C GLU A 543 30.88 25.96 -6.72
N GLY A 544 32.08 25.36 -6.86
CA GLY A 544 33.20 25.58 -5.96
C GLY A 544 32.94 25.13 -4.52
N TRP A 545 32.08 24.12 -4.32
CA TRP A 545 31.65 23.68 -2.98
C TRP A 545 32.84 23.29 -2.09
N PHE A 546 33.78 22.52 -2.63
CA PHE A 546 34.94 22.00 -1.88
C PHE A 546 35.97 23.10 -1.59
N SER A 547 36.19 24.02 -2.53
CA SER A 547 37.03 25.20 -2.34
C SER A 547 36.46 26.13 -1.26
N ASN A 548 35.14 26.35 -1.29
CA ASN A 548 34.43 27.13 -0.28
C ASN A 548 34.54 26.47 1.10
N ALA A 549 34.39 25.16 1.21
CA ALA A 549 34.54 24.43 2.47
C ALA A 549 35.97 24.52 3.03
N ARG A 550 36.99 24.57 2.18
CA ARG A 550 38.40 24.75 2.60
C ARG A 550 38.65 26.14 3.23
N VAL A 551 37.97 27.18 2.73
CA VAL A 551 38.16 28.57 3.19
C VAL A 551 37.25 28.93 4.35
N LYS A 552 35.96 28.57 4.26
CA LYS A 552 34.90 28.99 5.20
C LYS A 552 34.60 27.95 6.28
N GLY A 553 35.20 26.76 6.18
CA GLY A 553 34.93 25.61 7.06
C GLY A 553 33.79 24.72 6.54
N ASN A 554 33.56 23.62 7.26
CA ASN A 554 32.58 22.61 6.87
C ASN A 554 31.15 23.14 7.03
N SER A 555 30.29 22.82 6.08
CA SER A 555 28.84 23.10 6.14
C SER A 555 28.05 21.80 6.04
N SER A 556 26.73 21.90 6.06
CA SER A 556 25.83 20.75 5.93
C SER A 556 24.86 20.94 4.77
N VAL A 557 24.57 19.85 4.06
CA VAL A 557 23.64 19.81 2.92
C VAL A 557 22.60 18.71 3.13
N GLN A 558 21.35 18.95 2.74
CA GLN A 558 20.33 17.90 2.73
C GLN A 558 20.52 17.03 1.49
N ILE A 559 20.53 15.72 1.69
CA ILE A 559 20.68 14.75 0.62
C ILE A 559 19.56 13.71 0.70
N SER A 560 19.21 13.12 -0.43
CA SER A 560 18.40 11.91 -0.51
C SER A 560 19.27 10.75 -1.01
N TYR A 561 19.09 9.56 -0.46
CA TYR A 561 19.97 8.43 -0.77
C TYR A 561 19.21 7.11 -0.79
N ASN A 562 19.76 6.09 -1.44
CA ASN A 562 19.23 4.73 -1.43
C ASN A 562 20.00 3.88 -0.40
N PRO A 563 19.40 3.44 0.72
CA PRO A 563 20.08 2.60 1.72
C PRO A 563 20.59 1.27 1.16
N LEU A 564 20.04 0.79 0.03
CA LEU A 564 20.45 -0.45 -0.62
C LEU A 564 21.63 -0.28 -1.57
N ASP A 565 21.97 0.96 -1.93
CA ASP A 565 23.01 1.27 -2.89
C ASP A 565 23.55 2.68 -2.63
N LEU A 566 24.62 2.75 -1.85
CA LEU A 566 25.32 4.01 -1.55
C LEU A 566 26.31 4.42 -2.65
N SER A 567 26.17 3.91 -3.89
CA SER A 567 26.98 4.39 -5.02
C SER A 567 26.71 5.86 -5.35
N THR A 568 25.49 6.31 -5.08
CA THR A 568 25.03 7.65 -5.42
C THR A 568 24.19 8.24 -4.31
N ILE A 569 24.38 9.54 -4.08
CA ILE A 569 23.47 10.36 -3.28
C ILE A 569 22.94 11.49 -4.16
N HIS A 570 21.84 12.08 -3.73
CA HIS A 570 21.15 13.10 -4.51
C HIS A 570 20.99 14.38 -3.71
N PHE A 571 21.30 15.50 -4.36
CA PHE A 571 21.11 16.84 -3.82
C PHE A 571 19.99 17.55 -4.58
N ILE A 572 19.08 18.20 -3.85
CA ILE A 572 17.96 18.95 -4.41
C ILE A 572 18.20 20.42 -4.07
N GLU A 573 18.27 21.28 -5.07
CA GLU A 573 18.42 22.73 -4.85
C GLU A 573 17.19 23.33 -4.17
N ASP A 574 17.41 24.47 -3.50
CA ASP A 574 16.36 25.25 -2.87
C ASP A 574 15.28 25.64 -3.90
N GLY A 575 14.05 25.16 -3.67
CA GLY A 575 12.92 25.33 -4.59
C GLY A 575 12.51 24.06 -5.36
N GLY A 576 13.25 22.95 -5.21
CA GLY A 576 12.81 21.61 -5.63
C GLY A 576 12.74 21.36 -7.13
N LYS A 577 13.40 22.19 -7.95
CA LYS A 577 13.32 22.12 -9.43
C LYS A 577 14.47 21.36 -10.09
N THR A 578 15.59 21.23 -9.40
CA THR A 578 16.87 20.76 -9.93
C THR A 578 17.44 19.71 -9.00
N PHE A 579 17.70 18.54 -9.58
CA PHE A 579 18.17 17.34 -8.90
C PHE A 579 19.57 17.01 -9.43
N HIS A 580 20.53 16.91 -8.52
CA HIS A 580 21.93 16.62 -8.84
C HIS A 580 22.34 15.30 -8.23
N THR A 581 22.83 14.38 -9.05
CA THR A 581 23.39 13.10 -8.59
C THR A 581 24.86 13.28 -8.29
N LEU A 582 25.27 12.93 -7.08
CA LEU A 582 26.66 12.87 -6.64
C LEU A 582 27.07 11.41 -6.54
N THR A 583 28.21 11.08 -7.12
CA THR A 583 28.77 9.72 -7.16
C THR A 583 29.94 9.61 -6.19
N LEU A 584 30.24 8.38 -5.78
CA LEU A 584 31.45 8.09 -5.01
C LEU A 584 32.72 8.59 -5.72
N VAL A 585 33.65 9.13 -4.94
CA VAL A 585 35.01 9.46 -5.40
C VAL A 585 35.80 8.17 -5.72
N GLU A 586 36.84 8.29 -6.56
CA GLU A 586 37.53 7.15 -7.20
C GLU A 586 37.95 6.04 -6.23
N HIS A 587 38.73 6.39 -5.19
CA HIS A 587 39.24 5.42 -4.20
C HIS A 587 38.14 4.72 -3.37
N LEU A 588 36.92 5.25 -3.38
CA LEU A 588 35.76 4.66 -2.70
C LEU A 588 34.82 3.91 -3.63
N LYS A 589 35.05 3.89 -4.95
CA LYS A 589 34.24 3.10 -5.90
C LYS A 589 34.27 1.59 -5.62
N LYS A 590 35.24 1.08 -4.86
CA LYS A 590 35.23 -0.31 -4.36
C LYS A 590 34.00 -0.66 -3.51
N TYR A 591 33.30 0.34 -2.98
CA TYR A 591 32.06 0.18 -2.23
C TYR A 591 30.80 0.42 -3.09
N SER A 592 30.93 0.59 -4.41
CA SER A 592 29.78 0.68 -5.30
C SER A 592 28.91 -0.58 -5.26
N ASN A 593 27.61 -0.39 -5.45
CA ASN A 593 26.54 -1.38 -5.35
C ASN A 593 26.40 -2.05 -3.98
N LYS A 594 27.00 -1.48 -2.93
CA LYS A 594 26.84 -1.98 -1.56
C LYS A 594 25.78 -1.18 -0.80
N SER A 595 25.05 -1.89 0.04
CA SER A 595 24.11 -1.31 0.98
C SER A 595 24.82 -0.61 2.14
N GLU A 596 24.10 0.28 2.82
CA GLU A 596 24.54 0.94 4.04
C GLU A 596 25.01 -0.07 5.10
N TYR A 597 24.23 -1.14 5.31
CA TYR A 597 24.56 -2.21 6.24
C TYR A 597 25.88 -2.91 5.91
N GLU A 598 26.10 -3.25 4.63
CA GLU A 598 27.33 -3.90 4.21
C GLU A 598 28.54 -3.00 4.42
N ILE A 599 28.42 -1.71 4.09
CA ILE A 599 29.48 -0.72 4.29
C ILE A 599 29.80 -0.58 5.78
N GLU A 600 28.79 -0.52 6.65
CA GLU A 600 28.99 -0.53 8.11
C GLU A 600 29.69 -1.81 8.59
N GLU A 601 29.31 -2.97 8.05
CA GLU A 601 29.95 -4.25 8.38
C GLU A 601 31.41 -4.29 7.93
N TYR A 602 31.73 -3.82 6.72
CA TYR A 602 33.11 -3.69 6.23
C TYR A 602 33.96 -2.85 7.19
N PHE A 603 33.49 -1.65 7.56
CA PHE A 603 34.22 -0.78 8.47
C PHE A 603 34.34 -1.37 9.88
N SER A 604 33.34 -2.12 10.35
CA SER A 604 33.41 -2.80 11.65
C SER A 604 34.47 -3.89 11.65
N GLN A 605 34.55 -4.70 10.59
CA GLN A 605 35.55 -5.78 10.45
C GLN A 605 36.96 -5.21 10.31
N GLU A 606 37.14 -4.17 9.50
CA GLU A 606 38.41 -3.48 9.34
C GLU A 606 38.91 -2.91 10.67
N LYS A 607 38.00 -2.30 11.44
CA LYS A 607 38.32 -1.79 12.78
C LYS A 607 38.77 -2.90 13.72
N GLU A 608 38.06 -4.03 13.77
CA GLU A 608 38.42 -5.16 14.63
C GLU A 608 39.78 -5.78 14.24
N LEU A 609 40.06 -5.90 12.94
CA LEU A 609 41.36 -6.37 12.43
C LEU A 609 42.49 -5.41 12.83
N ASN A 610 42.26 -4.11 12.68
CA ASN A 610 43.24 -3.09 13.05
C ASN A 610 43.48 -3.03 14.56
N GLU A 611 42.45 -3.22 15.39
CA GLU A 611 42.59 -3.32 16.85
C GLU A 611 43.45 -4.52 17.25
N LYS A 612 43.20 -5.71 16.67
CA LYS A 612 44.03 -6.91 16.88
C LYS A 612 45.47 -6.72 16.40
N ALA A 613 45.66 -6.04 15.26
CA ALA A 613 46.99 -5.72 14.74
C ALA A 613 47.74 -4.77 15.68
N LYS A 614 47.08 -3.74 16.21
CA LYS A 614 47.64 -2.80 17.20
C LYS A 614 48.00 -3.47 18.51
N GLU A 615 47.19 -4.42 19.00
CA GLU A 615 47.53 -5.21 20.18
C GLU A 615 48.80 -6.05 19.96
N LYS A 616 48.93 -6.68 18.79
CA LYS A 616 50.12 -7.45 18.42
C LYS A 616 51.34 -6.54 18.26
N GLU A 617 51.17 -5.37 17.65
CA GLU A 617 52.22 -4.34 17.51
C GLU A 617 52.70 -3.88 18.89
N LEU A 618 51.79 -3.58 19.82
CA LEU A 618 52.13 -3.20 21.18
C LEU A 618 52.90 -4.31 21.91
N SER A 619 52.47 -5.56 21.79
CA SER A 619 53.18 -6.71 22.36
C SER A 619 54.60 -6.85 21.79
N ASN A 620 54.76 -6.68 20.48
CA ASN A 620 56.07 -6.72 19.83
C ASN A 620 56.95 -5.51 20.21
N LYS A 621 56.38 -4.31 20.37
CA LYS A 621 57.09 -3.13 20.90
C LYS A 621 57.62 -3.38 22.30
N ILE A 622 56.83 -3.99 23.19
CA ILE A 622 57.28 -4.35 24.54
C ILE A 622 58.44 -5.37 24.49
N LYS A 623 58.36 -6.39 23.62
CA LYS A 623 59.48 -7.33 23.42
C LYS A 623 60.74 -6.62 22.94
N LEU A 624 60.61 -5.76 21.93
CA LEU A 624 61.70 -4.95 21.41
C LEU A 624 62.32 -4.07 22.52
N PHE A 625 61.51 -3.44 23.37
CA PHE A 625 62.02 -2.65 24.49
C PHE A 625 62.81 -3.50 25.48
N ASN A 626 62.32 -4.69 25.84
CA ASN A 626 63.04 -5.61 26.72
C ASN A 626 64.37 -6.09 26.11
N GLU A 627 64.39 -6.37 24.79
CA GLU A 627 65.60 -6.76 24.07
C GLU A 627 66.61 -5.60 24.05
N ILE A 628 66.16 -4.37 23.75
CA ILE A 628 67.00 -3.17 23.79
C ILE A 628 67.55 -2.97 25.21
N GLU A 629 66.72 -3.08 26.25
CA GLU A 629 67.17 -2.97 27.64
C GLU A 629 68.22 -4.03 28.00
N SER A 630 68.04 -5.27 27.55
CA SER A 630 69.01 -6.35 27.76
C SER A 630 70.32 -6.08 27.05
N ILE A 631 70.29 -5.65 25.78
CA ILE A 631 71.48 -5.27 25.01
C ILE A 631 72.21 -4.12 25.69
N VAL A 632 71.48 -3.09 26.13
CA VAL A 632 72.06 -1.94 26.84
C VAL A 632 72.62 -2.35 28.20
N ALA A 633 71.96 -3.24 28.94
CA ALA A 633 72.45 -3.75 30.22
C ALA A 633 73.74 -4.55 30.05
N ASN A 634 73.81 -5.45 29.06
CA ASN A 634 75.01 -6.21 28.73
C ASN A 634 76.15 -5.29 28.30
N ALA A 635 75.88 -4.35 27.38
CA ALA A 635 76.87 -3.36 26.95
C ALA A 635 77.35 -2.47 28.11
N ARG A 636 76.48 -2.13 29.06
CA ARG A 636 76.87 -1.41 30.29
C ARG A 636 77.75 -2.27 31.18
N GLY A 637 77.45 -3.54 31.36
CA GLY A 637 78.28 -4.49 32.12
C GLY A 637 79.67 -4.64 31.52
N GLU A 638 79.74 -4.95 30.21
CA GLU A 638 81.01 -5.05 29.47
C GLU A 638 81.80 -3.74 29.51
N ALA A 639 81.12 -2.59 29.38
CA ALA A 639 81.77 -1.28 29.48
C ALA A 639 82.27 -0.95 30.89
N VAL A 640 81.71 -1.53 31.95
CA VAL A 640 82.22 -1.40 33.32
C VAL A 640 83.46 -2.27 33.51
N ASP A 641 83.42 -3.52 33.01
CA ASP A 641 84.53 -4.48 33.14
C ASP A 641 85.76 -4.11 32.29
N SER A 642 85.54 -3.44 31.15
CA SER A 642 86.59 -3.01 30.22
C SER A 642 87.06 -1.56 30.40
N LYS A 643 86.43 -0.77 31.29
CA LYS A 643 86.79 0.64 31.50
C LYS A 643 88.07 0.77 32.31
N ASP A 644 89.13 1.24 31.65
CA ASP A 644 90.34 1.69 32.33
C ASP A 644 90.07 3.01 33.09
N ASN A 645 90.00 2.93 34.43
CA ASN A 645 89.70 4.06 35.31
C ASN A 645 90.89 5.01 35.53
N THR A 646 92.06 4.72 34.95
CA THR A 646 93.26 5.55 35.07
C THR A 646 93.35 6.69 34.05
N LEU A 647 92.51 6.67 33.00
CA LEU A 647 92.51 7.65 31.90
C LEU A 647 91.55 8.82 32.17
N SER A 648 92.02 10.06 32.02
CA SER A 648 91.19 11.26 32.18
C SER A 648 90.17 11.42 31.05
N ASN A 649 89.00 12.00 31.35
CA ASN A 649 87.92 12.25 30.39
C ASN A 649 88.40 13.04 29.15
N ARG A 650 89.37 13.94 29.32
CA ARG A 650 89.93 14.75 28.22
C ARG A 650 90.76 13.91 27.25
N LYS A 651 91.49 12.91 27.75
CA LYS A 651 92.31 12.00 26.93
C LYS A 651 91.44 11.01 26.15
N ARG A 652 90.34 10.53 26.76
CA ARG A 652 89.32 9.68 26.11
C ARG A 652 88.63 10.37 24.92
N LEU A 653 88.29 11.66 25.06
CA LEU A 653 87.62 12.42 24.02
C LEU A 653 88.57 12.83 22.86
N SER A 654 89.88 12.99 23.13
CA SER A 654 90.85 13.44 22.12
C SER A 654 91.15 12.41 21.02
N GLY A 655 91.00 11.10 21.29
CA GLY A 655 91.30 10.01 20.35
C GLY A 655 90.15 9.57 19.44
N ILE A 656 88.96 10.19 19.54
CA ILE A 656 87.73 9.72 18.86
C ILE A 656 87.91 9.61 17.34
N LYS A 657 88.59 10.58 16.68
CA LYS A 657 88.76 10.57 15.22
C LYS A 657 89.63 9.41 14.72
N GLU A 658 90.67 9.06 15.48
CA GLU A 658 91.64 8.01 15.11
C GLU A 658 91.06 6.64 15.43
N ASN A 659 90.39 6.49 16.59
CA ASN A 659 89.62 5.30 16.95
C ASN A 659 88.51 5.02 15.92
N ASN A 660 87.78 6.05 15.47
CA ASN A 660 86.76 5.89 14.43
C ASN A 660 87.33 5.47 13.08
N ARG A 661 88.59 5.82 12.75
CA ARG A 661 89.25 5.34 11.52
C ARG A 661 89.60 3.87 11.64
N ALA A 662 90.22 3.47 12.75
CA ALA A 662 90.58 2.08 13.02
C ALA A 662 89.33 1.16 13.08
N GLU A 663 88.26 1.59 13.75
CA GLU A 663 87.00 0.83 13.83
C GLU A 663 86.35 0.68 12.44
N LYS A 664 86.42 1.72 11.60
CA LYS A 664 85.92 1.66 10.22
C LYS A 664 86.73 0.71 9.34
N GLU A 665 88.05 0.64 9.50
CA GLU A 665 88.90 -0.32 8.79
C GLU A 665 88.62 -1.75 9.24
N LEU A 666 88.54 -2.01 10.55
CA LEU A 666 88.15 -3.30 11.11
C LEU A 666 86.76 -3.74 10.65
N TYR A 667 85.78 -2.84 10.62
CA TYR A 667 84.43 -3.14 10.13
C TYR A 667 84.42 -3.47 8.63
N ARG A 668 85.23 -2.76 7.83
CA ARG A 668 85.41 -3.05 6.39
C ARG A 668 86.06 -4.41 6.16
N GLU A 669 87.10 -4.76 6.91
CA GLU A 669 87.73 -6.08 6.84
C GLU A 669 86.74 -7.20 7.21
N ARG A 670 85.92 -6.99 8.25
CA ARG A 670 84.90 -7.95 8.69
C ARG A 670 83.79 -8.17 7.66
N LEU A 671 83.38 -7.12 6.95
CA LEU A 671 82.41 -7.21 5.84
C LEU A 671 82.98 -7.92 4.60
N VAL A 672 84.28 -7.77 4.34
CA VAL A 672 84.97 -8.49 3.24
C VAL A 672 85.09 -9.97 3.58
N PHE A 673 85.33 -10.32 4.84
CA PHE A 673 85.36 -11.70 5.31
C PHE A 673 83.99 -12.40 5.26
N SER A 674 82.91 -11.72 5.67
CA SER A 674 81.56 -12.31 5.65
C SER A 674 80.96 -12.47 4.25
N LYS A 675 81.39 -11.65 3.27
CA LYS A 675 81.03 -11.82 1.85
C LYS A 675 81.70 -13.03 1.18
N ASN A 676 82.86 -13.47 1.66
CA ASN A 676 83.56 -14.62 1.10
C ASN A 676 83.00 -15.98 1.59
N GLU A 677 82.14 -15.99 2.61
CA GLU A 677 81.50 -17.22 3.14
C GLU A 677 80.09 -17.48 2.57
N ASN A 678 79.46 -16.51 1.91
CA ASN A 678 78.13 -16.65 1.31
C ASN A 678 78.14 -16.31 -0.19
N ILE A 679 78.64 -17.23 -1.03
CA ILE A 679 78.37 -17.26 -2.47
C ILE A 679 77.58 -18.53 -2.78
N GLU A 680 76.26 -18.40 -2.80
CA GLU A 680 75.32 -19.11 -3.69
C GLU A 680 73.92 -18.55 -3.41
N VAL A 681 73.49 -17.49 -4.11
CA VAL A 681 72.07 -17.24 -4.45
C VAL A 681 72.00 -16.36 -5.72
N ASP A 682 71.15 -16.81 -6.64
CA ASP A 682 70.82 -16.26 -7.95
C ASP A 682 70.48 -14.77 -8.01
N MET A 683 70.96 -14.11 -9.06
CA MET A 683 70.49 -12.80 -9.49
C MET A 683 69.23 -12.97 -10.35
N VAL A 684 68.08 -12.54 -9.83
CA VAL A 684 66.87 -12.29 -10.63
C VAL A 684 66.91 -10.83 -11.05
N GLU A 685 67.01 -10.59 -12.36
CA GLU A 685 66.87 -9.28 -12.99
C GLU A 685 65.38 -8.86 -12.98
N GLU A 686 65.07 -7.74 -12.34
CA GLU A 686 63.79 -7.04 -12.53
C GLU A 686 63.88 -6.16 -13.79
N ASN A 687 63.11 -6.54 -14.81
CA ASN A 687 62.87 -5.74 -16.00
C ASN A 687 61.97 -4.54 -15.66
N ASN A 688 62.50 -3.32 -15.80
CA ASN A 688 61.71 -2.10 -15.91
C ASN A 688 61.28 -1.90 -17.36
N GLU A 689 60.02 -2.20 -17.69
CA GLU A 689 59.39 -1.79 -18.94
C GLU A 689 58.70 -0.42 -18.80
N ASN A 690 59.21 0.52 -19.59
CA ASN A 690 58.54 1.60 -20.31
C ASN A 690 57.09 1.95 -19.93
N ASN A 691 56.90 3.14 -19.34
CA ASN A 691 55.63 3.87 -19.42
C ASN A 691 55.68 4.83 -20.64
N GLU A 692 54.96 4.46 -21.70
CA GLU A 692 54.59 5.38 -22.77
C GLU A 692 53.49 6.32 -22.27
N ASN A 693 53.73 7.63 -22.44
CA ASN A 693 52.74 8.68 -22.20
C ASN A 693 51.56 8.54 -23.18
N MET A 694 50.42 8.08 -22.68
CA MET A 694 49.11 8.26 -23.31
C MET A 694 48.40 9.42 -22.61
N GLU A 695 48.32 10.55 -23.31
CA GLU A 695 47.63 11.76 -22.88
C GLU A 695 46.10 11.51 -22.91
N TYR A 696 45.56 10.96 -21.82
CA TYR A 696 44.13 10.98 -21.56
C TYR A 696 43.76 12.36 -21.01
N LYS A 697 42.81 13.04 -21.64
CA LYS A 697 42.16 14.22 -21.06
C LYS A 697 41.35 13.76 -19.83
N GLU A 698 42.01 13.69 -18.67
CA GLU A 698 41.34 13.51 -17.39
C GLU A 698 40.36 14.67 -17.17
N THR A 699 39.15 14.32 -16.76
CA THR A 699 38.15 15.30 -16.32
C THR A 699 38.56 15.91 -14.97
N GLU A 700 38.15 17.15 -14.66
CA GLU A 700 38.42 17.77 -13.36
C GLU A 700 37.94 16.91 -12.17
N LEU A 701 36.92 16.06 -12.39
CA LEU A 701 36.42 15.10 -11.42
C LEU A 701 37.42 13.95 -11.15
N GLU A 702 38.08 13.44 -12.18
CA GLU A 702 39.11 12.40 -12.07
C GLU A 702 40.37 12.96 -11.39
N ILE A 703 40.80 14.17 -11.75
CA ILE A 703 41.92 14.88 -11.12
C ILE A 703 41.63 15.12 -9.62
N PHE A 704 40.41 15.55 -9.27
CA PHE A 704 40.02 15.71 -7.87
C PHE A 704 40.01 14.38 -7.10
N GLY A 705 39.60 13.28 -7.74
CA GLY A 705 39.61 11.94 -7.16
C GLY A 705 41.02 11.42 -6.87
N ASN A 706 41.95 11.62 -7.81
CA ASN A 706 43.34 11.15 -7.71
C ASN A 706 44.13 11.92 -6.62
N VAL A 707 43.92 13.24 -6.51
CA VAL A 707 44.59 14.07 -5.48
C VAL A 707 44.18 13.68 -4.05
N GLN A 708 43.01 13.05 -3.84
CA GLN A 708 42.58 12.58 -2.52
C GLN A 708 43.39 11.36 -2.02
N GLU A 709 43.94 10.57 -2.94
CA GLU A 709 44.69 9.33 -2.62
C GLU A 709 46.09 9.64 -2.05
N GLU A 710 46.77 10.70 -2.54
CA GLU A 710 48.09 11.12 -2.05
C GLU A 710 48.12 11.61 -0.60
N TYR A 711 46.98 12.07 -0.05
CA TYR A 711 46.90 12.57 1.33
C TYR A 711 46.49 11.49 2.36
N TRP A 712 46.55 10.21 2.01
CA TRP A 712 46.20 9.08 2.88
C TRP A 712 47.40 8.41 3.58
N GLY A 713 48.53 9.10 3.67
CA GLY A 713 49.70 8.70 4.47
C GLY A 713 49.86 9.54 5.74
N ASP A 714 49.77 8.89 6.89
CA ASP A 714 50.32 9.32 8.19
C ASP A 714 49.91 10.69 8.76
N SER A 715 48.61 10.97 8.83
CA SER A 715 48.12 12.01 9.75
C SER A 715 46.93 11.53 10.59
N TYR A 716 47.21 10.69 11.58
CA TYR A 716 46.32 10.45 12.72
C TYR A 716 47.14 10.40 14.02
N GLU A 717 47.30 11.56 14.65
CA GLU A 717 47.07 11.77 16.09
C GLU A 717 46.05 12.90 16.26
#